data_AF-A0ABD2KPR8-F1
#
_entry.id   AF-A0ABD2KPR8-F1
#
_cell.length_a   1.000
_cell.length_b   1.000
_cell.length_c   1.000
_cell.angle_alpha   90.00
_cell.angle_beta   90.00
_cell.angle_gamma   90.00
#
_symmetry.space_group_name_H-M   'P 1'
#
loop_
_entity.id
_entity.type
_entity.pdbx_description
1 polymer ?
#
loop_
_entity_poly.entity_id
_entity_poly.type
_entity_poly.pdbx_seq_one_letter_code
_entity_poly.pdbx_strand_id
1 'polypeptide(L)'
;MVKVSPAEPERYHLRLLLLNVKGACSYDDLKTVIDANGNVNVCETFSSACLERGLIRNDEEWKRALEEAESFEMPWKLREFFALILVHCNPAKPEELWNMFKDSLSEDFCRSFRKELAYAKAYKEISLSIMKAGKTLADFPTMEQINVDDDVEQVFDLAEELDLGQRDYALMYAEQREICDEILHRIWNPVNEPAFYFLSGPGGTGKTHVNKTIVHMLRGQKKKVCTMAFTGIAATLLPAGRTLHNRFGLTLDMSNSSISPRSKAWQELKDTDLFICDEAPMINKRAMRTLDEKLKEIMNNGIAFGGKVMLWTGDFRQTLPIQKHATRAEMVNSTIKRSEYWRLAIRYKLTKNMRALATEQEFARDLLEIGSGKWNNENDEIILPENCISNGDLAEEIFGQCIVLENWNEMAKSAILAPKNVDVSEMNNKVLEMLAGEEVVYTSIDLAQDENRQRADEYLDEYLNALNPSGFPRHKLRLKKNAIVLLMRNLNIEMGLCNGARMKVEQMQPNLIVCKILTGDKAGQTVYIPRITLCCSEDYPFDLHRHQFPLMLAFAMTINKAQEDAQQSGDHKFLLGQIDEAKKWALENGLIFKPGRLAPFTHVPFSLFPSPFPRALFHKAVDVQKSLQLLYFRAMRDFDFLKEMHRAQTETNEEFRQTVDFIENCYKDGFKQPLTLFCQRADYMAHESEANNEKKLELKQANADTSPPALPPNHTDTMVAKALHMAWGLIPSWHKIPKFGQFFGQSPAARPPNHTDTMVAKALYMAWNEFGNSEAVILFLHFSPVDKLLIESYEVENEVERISNGRTKCVFLLLREAIERLKLHPKNFSLILDDKYLVAVAVHRYSSATPRELTFTREIIRRSTAIQDSYRSLLAHTKRMQQLFTMPGVVERFFPHPEEAHMVKAIREVLTKSWSIGEGDEEAEEIIKNHFIFPDSAPLLNIEATPELSIFGCLLGNIEDGTVLKQFSGEAHVMRTKLATENEGGIWKGKSVCDSPLLV
;
A
#
# COMPACT_ATOMS: atom_id res chain seq x y z
N MET A 1 14.32 -53.97 26.67
CA MET A 1 15.15 -53.06 25.86
C MET A 1 16.48 -52.86 26.56
N VAL A 2 17.60 -52.98 25.85
CA VAL A 2 18.94 -52.80 26.42
C VAL A 2 19.24 -51.30 26.48
N LYS A 3 19.58 -50.78 27.66
CA LYS A 3 20.04 -49.38 27.82
C LYS A 3 21.47 -49.31 27.27
N VAL A 4 21.64 -48.66 26.12
CA VAL A 4 22.96 -48.44 25.50
C VAL A 4 23.41 -47.03 25.83
N SER A 5 24.58 -46.89 26.45
CA SER A 5 25.13 -45.58 26.82
C SER A 5 25.53 -44.79 25.55
N PRO A 6 25.26 -43.47 25.49
CA PRO A 6 25.83 -42.59 24.47
C PRO A 6 27.37 -42.58 24.43
N ALA A 7 28.04 -43.06 25.49
CA ALA A 7 29.49 -43.25 25.52
C ALA A 7 29.98 -44.41 24.64
N GLU A 8 29.09 -45.28 24.14
CA GLU A 8 29.37 -46.33 23.15
C GLU A 8 28.78 -45.96 21.77
N PRO A 9 29.40 -45.04 21.01
CA PRO A 9 28.78 -44.35 19.87
C PRO A 9 28.23 -45.31 18.81
N GLU A 10 29.00 -46.32 18.36
CA GLU A 10 28.52 -47.25 17.32
C GLU A 10 27.30 -48.08 17.75
N ARG A 11 27.23 -48.53 19.01
CA ARG A 11 26.07 -49.27 19.51
C ARG A 11 24.87 -48.36 19.74
N TYR A 12 25.12 -47.12 20.19
CA TYR A 12 24.08 -46.11 20.36
C TYR A 12 23.48 -45.70 19.00
N HIS A 13 24.32 -45.47 17.98
CA HIS A 13 23.88 -45.13 16.63
C HIS A 13 23.19 -46.31 15.92
N LEU A 14 23.67 -47.54 16.11
CA LEU A 14 22.95 -48.74 15.64
C LEU A 14 21.52 -48.78 16.23
N ARG A 15 21.37 -48.50 17.53
CA ARG A 15 20.06 -48.42 18.17
C ARG A 15 19.20 -47.31 17.55
N LEU A 16 19.75 -46.13 17.28
CA LEU A 16 19.03 -45.05 16.61
C LEU A 16 18.57 -45.43 15.20
N LEU A 17 19.41 -46.12 14.41
CA LEU A 17 19.03 -46.60 13.08
C LEU A 17 17.92 -47.65 13.16
N LEU A 18 17.99 -48.60 14.10
CA LEU A 18 16.95 -49.61 14.29
C LEU A 18 15.59 -49.01 14.69
N LEU A 19 15.59 -47.85 15.36
CA LEU A 19 14.35 -47.15 15.74
C LEU A 19 13.75 -46.33 14.59
N ASN A 20 14.54 -45.92 13.60
CA ASN A 20 14.13 -44.97 12.57
C ASN A 20 14.08 -45.56 11.15
N VAL A 21 14.88 -46.58 10.83
CA VAL A 21 14.94 -47.21 9.51
C VAL A 21 13.96 -48.39 9.45
N LYS A 22 12.92 -48.26 8.63
CA LYS A 22 11.92 -49.30 8.42
C LYS A 22 12.36 -50.28 7.33
N GLY A 23 12.08 -51.57 7.53
CA GLY A 23 12.27 -52.59 6.49
C GLY A 23 13.73 -53.01 6.24
N ALA A 24 14.69 -52.59 7.08
CA ALA A 24 16.06 -53.08 7.01
C ALA A 24 16.11 -54.57 7.36
N CYS A 25 16.67 -55.38 6.47
CA CYS A 25 16.88 -56.82 6.64
C CYS A 25 18.34 -57.17 6.95
N SER A 26 19.26 -56.21 6.83
CA SER A 26 20.68 -56.38 7.13
C SER A 26 21.30 -55.14 7.80
N TYR A 27 22.51 -55.28 8.36
CA TYR A 27 23.27 -54.11 8.85
C TYR A 27 23.74 -53.19 7.71
N ASP A 28 23.95 -53.73 6.51
CA ASP A 28 24.28 -52.90 5.35
C ASP A 28 23.08 -52.06 4.90
N ASP A 29 21.85 -52.58 5.05
CA ASP A 29 20.62 -51.83 4.79
C ASP A 29 20.50 -50.63 5.75
N LEU A 30 20.85 -50.81 7.03
CA LEU A 30 20.88 -49.71 8.00
C LEU A 30 21.93 -48.65 7.67
N LYS A 31 23.05 -49.06 7.03
CA LYS A 31 24.14 -48.15 6.63
C LYS A 31 23.91 -47.51 5.25
N THR A 32 22.93 -47.97 4.47
CA THR A 32 22.70 -47.48 3.11
C THR A 32 21.83 -46.23 3.12
N VAL A 33 22.38 -45.03 2.83
CA VAL A 33 21.64 -43.76 2.74
C VAL A 33 21.40 -43.41 1.27
N ILE A 34 20.26 -42.80 0.94
CA ILE A 34 20.02 -42.19 -0.37
C ILE A 34 20.28 -40.69 -0.23
N ASP A 35 21.20 -40.14 -1.01
CA ASP A 35 21.50 -38.70 -1.00
C ASP A 35 20.41 -37.88 -1.70
N ALA A 36 20.49 -36.55 -1.60
CA ALA A 36 19.51 -35.63 -2.19
C ALA A 36 19.41 -35.71 -3.73
N ASN A 37 20.39 -36.32 -4.39
CA ASN A 37 20.42 -36.54 -5.84
C ASN A 37 19.91 -37.94 -6.24
N GLY A 38 19.48 -38.75 -5.28
CA GLY A 38 18.98 -40.11 -5.50
C GLY A 38 20.07 -41.18 -5.58
N ASN A 39 21.33 -40.87 -5.23
CA ASN A 39 22.40 -41.87 -5.25
C ASN A 39 22.40 -42.69 -3.96
N VAL A 40 22.64 -43.99 -4.11
CA VAL A 40 22.68 -44.96 -3.01
C VAL A 40 24.12 -45.05 -2.48
N ASN A 41 24.34 -44.59 -1.26
CA ASN A 41 25.65 -44.58 -0.60
C ASN A 41 25.64 -45.50 0.64
N VAL A 42 26.53 -46.49 0.68
CA VAL A 42 26.71 -47.36 1.85
C VAL A 42 27.76 -46.74 2.77
N CYS A 43 27.33 -46.30 3.95
CA CYS A 43 28.20 -45.76 4.99
C CYS A 43 29.11 -46.83 5.60
N GLU A 44 30.32 -46.46 6.01
CA GLU A 44 31.26 -47.38 6.68
C GLU A 44 30.83 -47.74 8.10
N THR A 45 30.21 -46.79 8.83
CA THR A 45 29.85 -46.94 10.25
C THR A 45 28.37 -46.62 10.50
N PHE A 46 27.83 -47.07 11.65
CA PHE A 46 26.48 -46.67 12.05
C PHE A 46 26.44 -45.19 12.42
N SER A 47 27.54 -44.63 12.94
CA SER A 47 27.68 -43.19 13.19
C SER A 47 27.54 -42.36 11.92
N SER A 48 28.24 -42.74 10.84
CA SER A 48 28.15 -41.99 9.57
C SER A 48 26.77 -42.14 8.93
N ALA A 49 26.13 -43.30 9.04
CA ALA A 49 24.76 -43.50 8.60
C ALA A 49 23.73 -42.66 9.40
N CYS A 50 23.93 -42.50 10.72
CA CYS A 50 23.15 -41.59 11.55
C CYS A 50 23.39 -40.11 11.18
N LEU A 51 24.64 -39.72 10.88
CA LEU A 51 25.01 -38.36 10.46
C LEU A 51 24.37 -37.98 9.12
N GLU A 52 24.44 -38.85 8.12
CA GLU A 52 23.83 -38.62 6.80
C GLU A 52 22.29 -38.55 6.88
N ARG A 53 21.69 -39.28 7.83
CA ARG A 53 20.24 -39.22 8.10
C ARG A 53 19.80 -38.08 9.01
N GLY A 54 20.73 -37.26 9.51
CA GLY A 54 20.43 -36.18 10.45
C GLY A 54 19.88 -36.66 11.81
N LEU A 55 20.28 -37.85 12.26
CA LEU A 55 19.89 -38.43 13.55
C LEU A 55 20.80 -38.00 14.71
N ILE A 56 21.96 -37.41 14.41
CA ILE A 56 22.93 -36.89 15.40
C ILE A 56 23.51 -35.55 14.93
N ARG A 57 23.93 -34.70 15.89
CA ARG A 57 24.40 -33.32 15.66
C ARG A 57 25.89 -33.28 15.27
N ASN A 58 26.22 -32.51 14.24
CA ASN A 58 27.59 -32.10 13.88
C ASN A 58 27.55 -30.74 13.15
N ASP A 59 28.63 -29.96 13.21
CA ASP A 59 28.72 -28.67 12.51
C ASP A 59 28.63 -28.79 10.97
N GLU A 60 28.82 -29.99 10.41
CA GLU A 60 28.50 -30.32 9.02
C GLU A 60 27.03 -30.05 8.65
N GLU A 61 26.11 -30.04 9.62
CA GLU A 61 24.70 -29.69 9.40
C GLU A 61 24.55 -28.27 8.82
N TRP A 62 25.32 -27.30 9.33
CA TRP A 62 25.27 -25.91 8.86
C TRP A 62 25.84 -25.77 7.46
N LYS A 63 26.89 -26.53 7.17
CA LYS A 63 27.50 -26.60 5.84
C LYS A 63 26.51 -27.18 4.83
N ARG A 64 25.89 -28.33 5.13
CA ARG A 64 24.86 -28.93 4.26
C ARG A 64 23.68 -28.00 4.06
N ALA A 65 23.22 -27.29 5.11
CA ALA A 65 22.15 -26.31 4.98
C ALA A 65 22.52 -25.14 4.05
N LEU A 66 23.78 -24.68 4.08
CA LEU A 66 24.28 -23.64 3.17
C LEU A 66 24.50 -24.15 1.74
N GLU A 67 24.96 -25.38 1.55
CA GLU A 67 25.04 -26.06 0.24
C GLU A 67 23.65 -26.24 -0.38
N GLU A 68 22.68 -26.68 0.43
CA GLU A 68 21.27 -26.74 0.06
C GLU A 68 20.79 -25.34 -0.36
N ALA A 69 21.05 -24.29 0.42
CA ALA A 69 20.62 -22.92 0.10
C ALA A 69 21.29 -22.32 -1.16
N GLU A 70 22.58 -22.61 -1.39
CA GLU A 70 23.35 -22.14 -2.54
C GLU A 70 22.75 -22.60 -3.87
N SER A 71 22.20 -23.81 -3.90
CA SER A 71 21.60 -24.38 -5.11
C SER A 71 20.37 -23.61 -5.62
N PHE A 72 19.79 -22.73 -4.81
CA PHE A 72 18.51 -22.09 -5.12
C PHE A 72 18.58 -20.61 -5.50
N GLU A 73 19.45 -19.76 -4.92
CA GLU A 73 19.10 -18.33 -4.81
C GLU A 73 20.21 -17.26 -4.78
N MET A 74 19.75 -16.00 -4.68
CA MET A 74 20.55 -14.77 -4.77
C MET A 74 21.47 -14.55 -3.55
N PRO A 75 22.69 -14.04 -3.73
CA PRO A 75 23.72 -13.89 -2.69
C PRO A 75 23.28 -13.17 -1.41
N TRP A 76 22.43 -12.15 -1.50
CA TRP A 76 21.95 -11.40 -0.34
C TRP A 76 21.08 -12.23 0.61
N LYS A 77 20.25 -13.15 0.10
CA LYS A 77 19.48 -14.08 0.94
C LYS A 77 20.38 -15.09 1.64
N LEU A 78 21.44 -15.54 0.95
CA LEU A 78 22.43 -16.43 1.53
C LEU A 78 23.15 -15.75 2.70
N ARG A 79 23.45 -14.44 2.60
CA ARG A 79 24.00 -13.63 3.71
C ARG A 79 23.05 -13.55 4.91
N GLU A 80 21.75 -13.34 4.67
CA GLU A 80 20.76 -13.33 5.76
C GLU A 80 20.63 -14.70 6.45
N PHE A 81 20.63 -15.78 5.66
CA PHE A 81 20.57 -17.14 6.20
C PHE A 81 21.83 -17.51 6.99
N PHE A 82 23.00 -17.09 6.51
CA PHE A 82 24.25 -17.22 7.26
C PHE A 82 24.19 -16.49 8.61
N ALA A 83 23.65 -15.26 8.64
CA ALA A 83 23.45 -14.53 9.89
C ALA A 83 22.47 -15.26 10.84
N LEU A 84 21.40 -15.88 10.33
CA LEU A 84 20.48 -16.70 11.13
C LEU A 84 21.19 -17.91 11.78
N ILE A 85 22.04 -18.61 11.02
CA ILE A 85 22.84 -19.73 11.53
C ILE A 85 23.74 -19.27 12.67
N LEU A 86 24.46 -18.16 12.48
CA LEU A 86 25.33 -17.60 13.53
C LEU A 86 24.54 -17.27 14.80
N VAL A 87 23.40 -16.58 14.66
CA VAL A 87 22.63 -16.11 15.81
C VAL A 87 21.95 -17.26 16.56
N HIS A 88 21.33 -18.21 15.86
CA HIS A 88 20.43 -19.19 16.48
C HIS A 88 20.99 -20.61 16.57
N CYS A 89 21.95 -20.98 15.73
CA CYS A 89 22.50 -22.33 15.68
C CYS A 89 23.86 -22.46 16.39
N ASN A 90 24.55 -21.32 16.60
CA ASN A 90 25.84 -21.23 17.31
C ASN A 90 26.88 -22.26 16.81
N PRO A 91 27.32 -22.15 15.54
CA PRO A 91 28.30 -23.07 14.96
C PRO A 91 29.62 -23.04 15.73
N ALA A 92 30.31 -24.18 15.88
CA ALA A 92 31.56 -24.18 16.66
C ALA A 92 32.72 -23.46 15.94
N LYS A 93 32.71 -23.44 14.60
CA LYS A 93 33.74 -22.82 13.75
C LYS A 93 33.14 -21.92 12.65
N PRO A 94 32.56 -20.78 13.01
CA PRO A 94 31.92 -19.87 12.05
C PRO A 94 32.87 -19.32 10.97
N GLU A 95 34.16 -19.22 11.28
CA GLU A 95 35.22 -18.76 10.38
C GLU A 95 35.51 -19.73 9.23
N GLU A 96 35.43 -21.04 9.49
CA GLU A 96 35.58 -22.07 8.44
C GLU A 96 34.39 -21.99 7.49
N LEU A 97 33.17 -21.87 8.01
CA LEU A 97 31.94 -21.69 7.22
C LEU A 97 32.00 -20.42 6.36
N TRP A 98 32.41 -19.28 6.93
CA TRP A 98 32.60 -18.05 6.14
C TRP A 98 33.60 -18.27 5.00
N ASN A 99 34.75 -18.89 5.26
CA ASN A 99 35.77 -19.09 4.25
C ASN A 99 35.32 -20.00 3.10
N MET A 100 34.45 -20.97 3.39
CA MET A 100 33.87 -21.86 2.38
C MET A 100 32.89 -21.13 1.46
N PHE A 101 32.00 -20.30 2.02
CA PHE A 101 30.88 -19.71 1.28
C PHE A 101 31.08 -18.23 0.89
N LYS A 102 32.18 -17.57 1.27
CA LYS A 102 32.41 -16.13 0.99
C LYS A 102 32.30 -15.74 -0.49
N ASP A 103 32.67 -16.64 -1.40
CA ASP A 103 32.51 -16.42 -2.84
C ASP A 103 31.02 -16.30 -3.21
N SER A 104 30.22 -17.29 -2.82
CA SER A 104 28.77 -17.34 -3.08
C SER A 104 28.02 -16.23 -2.33
N LEU A 105 28.43 -15.92 -1.10
CA LEU A 105 27.88 -14.85 -0.27
C LEU A 105 28.16 -13.45 -0.82
N SER A 106 29.12 -13.27 -1.73
CA SER A 106 29.54 -11.94 -2.25
C SER A 106 29.44 -11.81 -3.77
N GLU A 107 28.85 -12.80 -4.45
CA GLU A 107 28.80 -12.87 -5.91
C GLU A 107 28.14 -11.62 -6.54
N ASP A 108 27.11 -11.06 -5.91
CA ASP A 108 26.45 -9.83 -6.34
C ASP A 108 27.36 -8.59 -6.27
N PHE A 109 28.15 -8.47 -5.20
CA PHE A 109 29.14 -7.41 -5.07
C PHE A 109 30.34 -7.61 -6.00
N CYS A 110 30.72 -8.84 -6.30
CA CYS A 110 31.81 -9.17 -7.23
C CYS A 110 31.54 -8.66 -8.66
N ARG A 111 30.27 -8.37 -9.02
CA ARG A 111 29.90 -7.78 -10.32
C ARG A 111 30.32 -6.31 -10.45
N SER A 112 30.44 -5.60 -9.32
CA SER A 112 30.68 -4.14 -9.28
C SER A 112 32.00 -3.77 -8.58
N PHE A 113 32.60 -4.69 -7.84
CA PHE A 113 33.78 -4.45 -7.01
C PHE A 113 34.81 -5.56 -7.16
N ARG A 114 36.07 -5.27 -6.84
CA ARG A 114 37.12 -6.31 -6.72
C ARG A 114 36.78 -7.26 -5.57
N LYS A 115 37.21 -8.53 -5.68
CA LYS A 115 36.87 -9.60 -4.74
C LYS A 115 37.11 -9.22 -3.28
N GLU A 116 38.23 -8.55 -2.98
CA GLU A 116 38.57 -8.15 -1.62
C GLU A 116 37.54 -7.16 -1.04
N LEU A 117 37.10 -6.20 -1.85
CA LEU A 117 36.09 -5.21 -1.46
C LEU A 117 34.68 -5.82 -1.43
N ALA A 118 34.39 -6.78 -2.31
CA ALA A 118 33.14 -7.51 -2.33
C ALA A 118 32.97 -8.37 -1.06
N TYR A 119 34.02 -9.09 -0.64
CA TYR A 119 34.03 -9.83 0.62
C TYR A 119 33.82 -8.91 1.81
N ALA A 120 34.53 -7.78 1.89
CA ALA A 120 34.37 -6.82 2.98
C ALA A 120 32.95 -6.25 3.08
N LYS A 121 32.30 -5.98 1.94
CA LYS A 121 30.89 -5.52 1.90
C LYS A 121 29.90 -6.59 2.35
N ALA A 122 30.05 -7.82 1.85
CA ALA A 122 29.23 -8.96 2.28
C ALA A 122 29.37 -9.21 3.80
N TYR A 123 30.60 -9.15 4.30
CA TYR A 123 30.90 -9.31 5.72
C TYR A 123 30.30 -8.21 6.59
N LYS A 124 30.34 -6.96 6.11
CA LYS A 124 29.69 -5.82 6.78
C LYS A 124 28.17 -5.99 6.86
N GLU A 125 27.50 -6.44 5.79
CA GLU A 125 26.05 -6.73 5.82
C GLU A 125 25.68 -7.84 6.81
N ILE A 126 26.50 -8.89 6.88
CA ILE A 126 26.31 -9.97 7.87
C ILE A 126 26.46 -9.41 9.29
N SER A 127 27.50 -8.61 9.55
CA SER A 127 27.73 -7.96 10.84
C SER A 127 26.54 -7.09 11.28
N LEU A 128 26.01 -6.26 10.38
CA LEU A 128 24.79 -5.47 10.61
C LEU A 128 23.57 -6.35 10.91
N SER A 129 23.43 -7.49 10.23
CA SER A 129 22.31 -8.41 10.43
C SER A 129 22.36 -9.10 11.80
N ILE A 130 23.55 -9.44 12.28
CA ILE A 130 23.78 -10.01 13.62
C ILE A 130 23.52 -8.95 14.71
N MET A 131 23.97 -7.70 14.48
CA MET A 131 23.70 -6.55 15.37
C MET A 131 22.22 -6.30 15.58
N LYS A 132 21.43 -6.36 14.50
CA LYS A 132 19.97 -6.27 14.57
C LYS A 132 19.32 -7.38 15.40
N ALA A 133 19.95 -8.55 15.46
CA ALA A 133 19.51 -9.67 16.30
C ALA A 133 19.99 -9.56 17.77
N GLY A 134 20.68 -8.48 18.14
CA GLY A 134 21.16 -8.21 19.50
C GLY A 134 22.48 -8.89 19.85
N LYS A 135 23.21 -9.41 18.86
CA LYS A 135 24.56 -9.97 19.00
C LYS A 135 25.57 -9.11 18.25
N THR A 136 26.86 -9.29 18.48
CA THR A 136 27.94 -8.58 17.78
C THR A 136 28.97 -9.57 17.26
N LEU A 137 29.91 -9.13 16.43
CA LEU A 137 31.03 -9.98 16.04
C LEU A 137 31.92 -10.39 17.22
N ALA A 138 31.86 -9.67 18.34
CA ALA A 138 32.55 -10.04 19.58
C ALA A 138 32.00 -11.34 20.19
N ASP A 139 30.75 -11.70 19.89
CA ASP A 139 30.16 -12.99 20.29
C ASP A 139 30.73 -14.17 19.47
N PHE A 140 31.46 -13.89 18.38
CA PHE A 140 32.08 -14.87 17.48
C PHE A 140 33.58 -14.57 17.33
N PRO A 141 34.40 -14.79 18.37
CA PRO A 141 35.77 -14.27 18.44
C PRO A 141 36.73 -14.85 17.40
N THR A 142 36.41 -16.02 16.82
CA THR A 142 37.20 -16.64 15.75
C THR A 142 36.99 -15.99 14.38
N MET A 143 35.92 -15.21 14.22
CA MET A 143 35.62 -14.42 13.04
C MET A 143 36.42 -13.11 13.02
N GLU A 144 36.67 -12.55 11.84
CA GLU A 144 37.35 -11.26 11.68
C GLU A 144 36.58 -10.14 12.40
N GLN A 145 37.27 -9.41 13.27
CA GLN A 145 36.67 -8.33 14.05
C GLN A 145 36.78 -7.02 13.25
N ILE A 146 35.66 -6.54 12.72
CA ILE A 146 35.59 -5.25 12.02
C ILE A 146 34.94 -4.19 12.88
N ASN A 147 35.51 -2.99 12.88
CA ASN A 147 34.92 -1.83 13.53
C ASN A 147 33.83 -1.27 12.60
N VAL A 148 32.59 -1.66 12.85
CA VAL A 148 31.43 -1.02 12.24
C VAL A 148 31.06 0.11 13.18
N ASP A 149 31.18 1.38 12.76
CA ASP A 149 30.82 2.53 13.60
C ASP A 149 29.51 2.24 14.35
N ASP A 150 29.56 2.30 15.69
CA ASP A 150 28.52 1.87 16.65
C ASP A 150 27.20 2.67 16.55
N ASP A 151 27.08 3.60 15.61
CA ASP A 151 25.94 4.51 15.43
C ASP A 151 24.81 3.89 14.59
N VAL A 152 24.47 2.62 14.84
CA VAL A 152 23.15 2.09 14.44
C VAL A 152 22.23 2.11 15.66
N GLU A 153 22.12 3.28 16.31
CA GLU A 153 20.81 3.64 16.86
C GLU A 153 19.83 3.65 15.69
N GLN A 154 18.57 3.22 15.90
CA GLN A 154 17.54 3.44 14.90
C GLN A 154 17.40 4.96 14.70
N VAL A 155 18.16 5.52 13.74
CA VAL A 155 18.09 6.92 13.38
C VAL A 155 16.79 7.08 12.61
N PHE A 156 15.71 7.33 13.35
CA PHE A 156 14.46 7.77 12.76
C PHE A 156 14.67 9.16 12.18
N ASP A 157 14.25 9.37 10.94
CA ASP A 157 14.16 10.73 10.40
C ASP A 157 13.03 11.44 11.17
N LEU A 158 13.43 12.39 12.03
CA LEU A 158 12.50 13.13 12.87
C LEU A 158 11.48 13.93 12.07
N ALA A 159 11.85 14.38 10.86
CA ALA A 159 10.95 15.12 9.99
C ALA A 159 9.91 14.18 9.36
N GLU A 160 10.34 12.98 8.94
CA GLU A 160 9.44 11.95 8.42
C GLU A 160 8.45 11.45 9.49
N GLU A 161 8.93 11.15 10.69
CA GLU A 161 8.07 10.75 11.83
C GLU A 161 7.03 11.82 12.15
N LEU A 162 7.41 13.11 12.14
CA LEU A 162 6.48 14.18 12.43
C LEU A 162 5.42 14.34 11.33
N ASP A 163 5.81 14.25 10.06
CA ASP A 163 4.91 14.33 8.91
C ASP A 163 3.93 13.14 8.88
N LEU A 164 4.40 11.92 9.16
CA LEU A 164 3.54 10.74 9.35
C LEU A 164 2.52 10.96 10.47
N GLY A 165 2.98 11.41 11.64
CA GLY A 165 2.11 11.69 12.78
C GLY A 165 1.05 12.75 12.48
N GLN A 166 1.40 13.82 11.76
CA GLN A 166 0.45 14.88 11.38
C GLN A 166 -0.61 14.39 10.39
N ARG A 167 -0.22 13.55 9.42
CA ARG A 167 -1.15 12.93 8.46
C ARG A 167 -2.13 12.01 9.17
N ASP A 168 -1.62 11.13 10.03
CA ASP A 168 -2.44 10.17 10.76
C ASP A 168 -3.41 10.87 11.72
N TYR A 169 -2.97 11.97 12.36
CA TYR A 169 -3.80 12.82 13.20
C TYR A 169 -4.95 13.48 12.42
N ALA A 170 -4.68 13.96 11.20
CA ALA A 170 -5.70 14.58 10.35
C ALA A 170 -6.86 13.62 10.02
N LEU A 171 -6.58 12.32 9.93
CA LEU A 171 -7.56 11.26 9.67
C LEU A 171 -8.35 10.80 10.91
N MET A 172 -7.99 11.26 12.11
CA MET A 172 -8.67 10.86 13.34
C MET A 172 -10.07 11.44 13.50
N TYR A 173 -10.96 10.66 14.09
CA TYR A 173 -12.26 11.14 14.60
C TYR A 173 -12.11 11.91 15.92
N ALA A 174 -13.16 12.66 16.30
CA ALA A 174 -13.17 13.48 17.52
C ALA A 174 -12.81 12.67 18.79
N GLU A 175 -13.39 11.49 19.00
CA GLU A 175 -13.11 10.61 20.15
C GLU A 175 -11.63 10.17 20.23
N GLN A 176 -10.99 10.02 19.06
CA GLN A 176 -9.58 9.61 18.96
C GLN A 176 -8.64 10.79 19.20
N ARG A 177 -9.00 11.99 18.69
CA ARG A 177 -8.23 13.22 18.91
C ARG A 177 -8.24 13.63 20.38
N GLU A 178 -9.36 13.49 21.07
CA GLU A 178 -9.49 13.86 22.48
C GLU A 178 -8.45 13.17 23.37
N ILE A 179 -8.28 11.85 23.25
CA ILE A 179 -7.24 11.13 24.01
C ILE A 179 -5.83 11.48 23.50
N CYS A 180 -5.66 11.65 22.19
CA CYS A 180 -4.36 12.02 21.62
C CYS A 180 -3.87 13.35 22.20
N ASP A 181 -4.74 14.36 22.17
CA ASP A 181 -4.46 15.71 22.67
C ASP A 181 -4.20 15.71 24.18
N GLU A 182 -4.97 14.95 24.96
CA GLU A 182 -4.75 14.80 26.41
C GLU A 182 -3.39 14.18 26.73
N ILE A 183 -2.99 13.11 26.03
CA ILE A 183 -1.68 12.47 26.23
C ILE A 183 -0.55 13.41 25.83
N LEU A 184 -0.65 14.08 24.68
CA LEU A 184 0.34 15.05 24.23
C LEU A 184 0.44 16.20 25.25
N HIS A 185 -0.68 16.75 25.70
CA HIS A 185 -0.73 17.80 26.71
C HIS A 185 -0.07 17.36 28.01
N ARG A 186 -0.35 16.13 28.49
CA ARG A 186 0.23 15.57 29.71
C ARG A 186 1.75 15.39 29.63
N ILE A 187 2.27 14.98 28.47
CA ILE A 187 3.72 14.82 28.25
C ILE A 187 4.45 16.17 28.23
N TRP A 188 3.81 17.21 27.68
CA TRP A 188 4.37 18.55 27.62
C TRP A 188 4.20 19.34 28.92
N ASN A 189 3.19 19.01 29.73
CA ASN A 189 2.90 19.63 31.03
C ASN A 189 2.94 18.57 32.15
N PRO A 190 4.15 18.08 32.52
CA PRO A 190 4.28 17.05 33.53
C PRO A 190 3.82 17.56 34.90
N VAL A 191 2.94 16.78 35.55
CA VAL A 191 2.49 17.02 36.93
C VAL A 191 2.93 15.84 37.79
N ASN A 192 3.23 16.10 39.06
CA ASN A 192 3.72 15.09 40.00
C ASN A 192 2.58 14.21 40.57
N GLU A 193 1.79 13.62 39.68
CA GLU A 193 0.60 12.81 39.99
C GLU A 193 0.57 11.55 39.10
N PRO A 194 -0.11 10.46 39.52
CA PRO A 194 -0.30 9.27 38.71
C PRO A 194 -0.91 9.60 37.34
N ALA A 195 -0.28 9.13 36.27
CA ALA A 195 -0.73 9.34 34.89
C ALA A 195 -0.99 7.99 34.21
N PHE A 196 -2.13 7.37 34.52
CA PHE A 196 -2.53 6.10 33.95
C PHE A 196 -3.80 6.25 33.11
N TYR A 197 -3.68 6.00 31.81
CA TYR A 197 -4.75 6.10 30.84
C TYR A 197 -5.09 4.70 30.29
N PHE A 198 -6.38 4.43 30.13
CA PHE A 198 -6.86 3.20 29.50
C PHE A 198 -7.80 3.53 28.33
N LEU A 199 -7.41 3.14 27.11
CA LEU A 199 -8.21 3.28 25.90
C LEU A 199 -8.90 1.95 25.57
N SER A 200 -10.21 1.90 25.80
CA SER A 200 -11.04 0.77 25.45
C SER A 200 -11.69 0.96 24.08
N GLY A 201 -11.86 -0.11 23.30
CA GLY A 201 -12.63 -0.04 22.07
C GLY A 201 -12.72 -1.38 21.36
N PRO A 202 -13.83 -1.70 20.69
CA PRO A 202 -13.93 -2.90 19.85
C PRO A 202 -12.89 -3.00 18.75
N GLY A 203 -12.79 -4.19 18.13
CA GLY A 203 -12.05 -4.36 16.88
C GLY A 203 -12.54 -3.37 15.82
N GLY A 204 -11.60 -2.80 15.04
CA GLY A 204 -11.92 -1.85 13.98
C GLY A 204 -12.15 -0.39 14.42
N THR A 205 -12.06 -0.06 15.71
CA THR A 205 -12.28 1.32 16.20
C THR A 205 -11.06 2.24 16.16
N GLY A 206 -9.90 1.75 15.70
CA GLY A 206 -8.69 2.58 15.52
C GLY A 206 -7.77 2.73 16.74
N LYS A 207 -7.85 1.86 17.75
CA LYS A 207 -6.93 1.88 18.92
C LYS A 207 -5.45 1.91 18.52
N THR A 208 -5.03 1.00 17.65
CA THR A 208 -3.65 0.93 17.16
C THR A 208 -3.26 2.15 16.32
N HIS A 209 -4.23 2.77 15.62
CA HIS A 209 -4.03 4.03 14.88
C HIS A 209 -3.69 5.18 15.85
N VAL A 210 -4.44 5.29 16.95
CA VAL A 210 -4.15 6.25 18.04
C VAL A 210 -2.75 6.02 18.61
N ASN A 211 -2.42 4.77 18.97
CA ASN A 211 -1.10 4.44 19.51
C ASN A 211 0.03 4.85 18.55
N LYS A 212 -0.07 4.51 17.26
CA LYS A 212 0.94 4.86 16.24
C LYS A 212 1.10 6.36 16.06
N THR A 213 -0.02 7.08 15.96
CA THR A 213 -0.01 8.53 15.75
C THR A 213 0.70 9.24 16.90
N ILE A 214 0.39 8.87 18.15
CA ILE A 214 1.05 9.43 19.34
C ILE A 214 2.56 9.14 19.30
N VAL A 215 2.95 7.91 18.92
CA VAL A 215 4.37 7.53 18.79
C VAL A 215 5.08 8.42 17.77
N HIS A 216 4.54 8.55 16.56
CA HIS A 216 5.13 9.33 15.48
C HIS A 216 5.24 10.82 15.83
N MET A 217 4.17 11.41 16.37
CA MET A 217 4.18 12.82 16.80
C MET A 217 5.22 13.09 17.90
N LEU A 218 5.29 12.24 18.92
CA LEU A 218 6.24 12.40 20.03
C LEU A 218 7.69 12.15 19.60
N ARG A 219 7.94 11.14 18.75
CA ARG A 219 9.28 10.86 18.20
C ARG A 219 9.79 11.99 17.33
N GLY A 220 8.95 12.51 16.42
CA GLY A 220 9.30 13.69 15.62
C GLY A 220 9.62 14.93 16.46
N GLN A 221 9.11 14.97 17.70
CA GLN A 221 9.40 16.01 18.70
C GLN A 221 10.51 15.63 19.69
N LYS A 222 11.32 14.60 19.40
CA LYS A 222 12.45 14.11 20.21
C LYS A 222 12.07 13.59 21.60
N LYS A 223 10.82 13.15 21.79
CA LYS A 223 10.37 12.45 23.01
C LYS A 223 10.60 10.95 22.87
N LYS A 224 10.96 10.29 23.98
CA LYS A 224 11.24 8.85 24.01
C LYS A 224 9.97 8.08 24.35
N VAL A 225 9.47 7.30 23.39
CA VAL A 225 8.26 6.47 23.56
C VAL A 225 8.61 4.99 23.56
N CYS A 226 8.14 4.28 24.59
CA CYS A 226 8.29 2.84 24.75
C CYS A 226 6.98 2.13 24.42
N THR A 227 6.94 1.44 23.28
CA THR A 227 5.78 0.66 22.85
C THR A 227 5.94 -0.81 23.21
N MET A 228 4.87 -1.39 23.76
CA MET A 228 4.87 -2.75 24.27
C MET A 228 3.54 -3.43 23.99
N ALA A 229 3.56 -4.76 24.01
CA ALA A 229 2.35 -5.57 24.09
C ALA A 229 2.63 -6.85 24.90
N PHE A 230 1.59 -7.57 25.30
CA PHE A 230 1.77 -8.85 25.99
C PHE A 230 2.37 -9.92 25.06
N THR A 231 1.92 -9.95 23.80
CA THR A 231 2.31 -10.94 22.78
C THR A 231 3.28 -10.34 21.75
N GLY A 232 4.08 -11.20 21.11
CA GLY A 232 5.09 -10.76 20.12
C GLY A 232 4.48 -10.12 18.89
N ILE A 233 3.40 -10.68 18.35
CA ILE A 233 2.73 -10.18 17.15
C ILE A 233 2.14 -8.79 17.38
N ALA A 234 1.41 -8.59 18.48
CA ALA A 234 0.87 -7.28 18.84
C ALA A 234 1.98 -6.22 18.99
N ALA A 235 3.14 -6.61 19.53
CA ALA A 235 4.28 -5.71 19.65
C ALA A 235 4.82 -5.28 18.27
N THR A 236 4.88 -6.18 17.27
CA THR A 236 5.34 -5.82 15.91
C THR A 236 4.45 -4.80 15.20
N LEU A 237 3.19 -4.66 15.61
CA LEU A 237 2.31 -3.65 15.05
C LEU A 237 2.63 -2.23 15.52
N LEU A 238 3.34 -2.09 16.63
CA LEU A 238 3.74 -0.80 17.16
C LEU A 238 5.17 -0.44 16.69
N PRO A 239 5.46 0.84 16.41
CA PRO A 239 6.79 1.24 15.96
C PRO A 239 7.87 0.89 16.99
N ALA A 240 8.83 0.04 16.63
CA ALA A 240 9.85 -0.51 17.54
C ALA A 240 9.28 -1.24 18.79
N GLY A 241 8.09 -1.84 18.67
CA GLY A 241 7.45 -2.54 19.78
C GLY A 241 8.16 -3.83 20.20
N ARG A 242 8.17 -4.08 21.51
CA ARG A 242 8.71 -5.30 22.12
C ARG A 242 7.68 -5.93 23.06
N THR A 243 7.85 -7.20 23.41
CA THR A 243 6.99 -7.81 24.43
C THR A 243 7.26 -7.20 25.80
N LEU A 244 6.22 -7.12 26.63
CA LEU A 244 6.31 -6.65 28.01
C LEU A 244 7.40 -7.42 28.80
N HIS A 245 7.47 -8.75 28.60
CA HIS A 245 8.49 -9.61 29.18
C HIS A 245 9.91 -9.20 28.81
N ASN A 246 10.17 -8.94 27.53
CA ASN A 246 11.49 -8.52 27.07
C ASN A 246 11.83 -7.11 27.57
N ARG A 247 10.87 -6.19 27.55
CA ARG A 247 11.11 -4.78 27.89
C ARG A 247 11.38 -4.56 29.38
N PHE A 248 10.70 -5.31 30.24
CA PHE A 248 10.83 -5.23 31.69
C PHE A 248 11.63 -6.39 32.31
N GLY A 249 12.18 -7.30 31.49
CA GLY A 249 12.94 -8.46 31.95
C GLY A 249 12.15 -9.34 32.94
N LEU A 250 10.85 -9.50 32.72
CA LEU A 250 9.97 -10.21 33.67
C LEU A 250 10.28 -11.70 33.72
N THR A 251 10.23 -12.28 34.93
CA THR A 251 10.23 -13.73 35.13
C THR A 251 8.97 -14.37 34.53
N LEU A 252 8.99 -15.68 34.27
CA LEU A 252 7.86 -16.38 33.63
C LEU A 252 6.58 -16.35 34.48
N ASP A 253 6.70 -16.32 35.81
CA ASP A 253 5.59 -16.13 36.74
C ASP A 253 5.18 -14.65 36.93
N MET A 254 5.90 -13.73 36.26
CA MET A 254 5.74 -12.28 36.28
C MET A 254 5.86 -11.66 37.68
N SER A 255 6.44 -12.37 38.65
CA SER A 255 6.58 -11.90 40.03
C SER A 255 7.80 -10.99 40.24
N ASN A 256 8.78 -11.05 39.35
CA ASN A 256 10.02 -10.30 39.48
C ASN A 256 10.55 -9.81 38.13
N SER A 257 11.57 -8.95 38.17
CA SER A 257 12.26 -8.39 37.01
C SER A 257 13.76 -8.58 37.14
N SER A 258 14.38 -9.05 36.07
CA SER A 258 15.83 -9.27 35.93
C SER A 258 16.63 -7.99 35.63
N ILE A 259 15.96 -6.84 35.51
CA ILE A 259 16.64 -5.57 35.19
C ILE A 259 17.45 -5.08 36.38
N SER A 260 18.76 -4.93 36.16
CA SER A 260 19.71 -4.41 37.16
C SER A 260 19.98 -2.91 37.01
N PRO A 261 20.33 -2.20 38.11
CA PRO A 261 20.61 -0.75 38.09
C PRO A 261 21.70 -0.28 37.13
N ARG A 262 22.60 -1.18 36.72
CA ARG A 262 23.73 -0.89 35.81
C ARG A 262 23.45 -1.25 34.35
N SER A 263 22.29 -1.83 34.06
CA SER A 263 21.94 -2.26 32.70
C SER A 263 21.56 -1.08 31.79
N LYS A 264 21.79 -1.22 30.48
CA LYS A 264 21.29 -0.25 29.48
C LYS A 264 19.76 -0.13 29.53
N ALA A 265 19.06 -1.25 29.74
CA ALA A 265 17.60 -1.29 29.89
C ALA A 265 17.09 -0.40 31.04
N TRP A 266 17.83 -0.32 32.16
CA TRP A 266 17.48 0.57 33.26
C TRP A 266 17.46 2.05 32.83
N GLN A 267 18.50 2.50 32.11
CA GLN A 267 18.57 3.87 31.61
C GLN A 267 17.50 4.14 30.56
N GLU A 268 17.23 3.19 29.65
CA GLU A 268 16.17 3.33 28.65
C GLU A 268 14.79 3.52 29.29
N LEU A 269 14.46 2.73 30.32
CA LEU A 269 13.20 2.87 31.06
C LEU A 269 13.15 4.19 31.84
N LYS A 270 14.27 4.63 32.42
CA LYS A 270 14.37 5.90 33.15
C LYS A 270 14.13 7.09 32.23
N ASP A 271 14.67 7.07 31.02
CA ASP A 271 14.58 8.16 30.06
C ASP A 271 13.28 8.19 29.26
N THR A 272 12.48 7.12 29.31
CA THR A 272 11.21 7.02 28.56
C THR A 272 10.18 8.03 29.09
N ASP A 273 9.56 8.79 28.20
CA ASP A 273 8.50 9.77 28.52
C ASP A 273 7.12 9.11 28.58
N LEU A 274 6.82 8.21 27.64
CA LEU A 274 5.52 7.54 27.49
C LEU A 274 5.70 6.03 27.33
N PHE A 275 4.92 5.25 28.10
CA PHE A 275 4.78 3.81 27.93
C PHE A 275 3.43 3.49 27.32
N ILE A 276 3.43 2.88 26.13
CA ILE A 276 2.23 2.38 25.48
C ILE A 276 2.19 0.86 25.59
N CYS A 277 1.08 0.30 26.07
CA CYS A 277 0.88 -1.14 26.13
C CYS A 277 -0.42 -1.54 25.41
N ASP A 278 -0.30 -2.23 24.28
CA ASP A 278 -1.46 -2.79 23.56
C ASP A 278 -1.82 -4.20 24.05
N GLU A 279 -3.07 -4.61 23.80
CA GLU A 279 -3.68 -5.86 24.29
C GLU A 279 -3.58 -6.03 25.82
N ALA A 280 -3.72 -4.93 26.55
CA ALA A 280 -3.62 -4.88 28.01
C ALA A 280 -4.59 -5.83 28.78
N PRO A 281 -5.81 -6.14 28.30
CA PRO A 281 -6.70 -7.09 28.98
C PRO A 281 -6.12 -8.49 29.20
N MET A 282 -5.16 -8.92 28.37
CA MET A 282 -4.49 -10.23 28.50
C MET A 282 -3.44 -10.24 29.61
N ILE A 283 -3.05 -9.08 30.13
CA ILE A 283 -1.99 -8.93 31.12
C ILE A 283 -2.50 -9.38 32.49
N ASN A 284 -1.70 -10.21 33.16
CA ASN A 284 -1.94 -10.55 34.56
C ASN A 284 -1.63 -9.36 35.47
N LYS A 285 -2.50 -9.08 36.45
CA LYS A 285 -2.30 -7.97 37.41
C LYS A 285 -0.98 -8.05 38.18
N ARG A 286 -0.37 -9.24 38.31
CA ARG A 286 0.96 -9.41 38.90
C ARG A 286 2.03 -8.65 38.10
N ALA A 287 2.02 -8.77 36.78
CA ALA A 287 2.94 -8.04 35.91
C ALA A 287 2.79 -6.52 36.08
N MET A 288 1.55 -6.03 36.21
CA MET A 288 1.28 -4.61 36.46
C MET A 288 1.93 -4.12 37.77
N ARG A 289 1.89 -4.95 38.83
CA ARG A 289 2.53 -4.63 40.11
C ARG A 289 4.06 -4.62 39.99
N THR A 290 4.64 -5.65 39.36
CA THR A 290 6.09 -5.74 39.15
C THR A 290 6.62 -4.56 38.33
N LEU A 291 5.86 -4.11 37.31
CA LEU A 291 6.17 -2.90 36.54
C LEU A 291 6.17 -1.64 37.41
N ASP A 292 5.14 -1.44 38.22
CA ASP A 292 5.03 -0.29 39.12
C ASP A 292 6.19 -0.25 40.12
N GLU A 293 6.48 -1.37 40.79
CA GLU A 293 7.57 -1.50 41.75
C GLU A 293 8.92 -1.17 41.10
N LYS A 294 9.17 -1.72 39.90
CA LYS A 294 10.41 -1.46 39.16
C LYS A 294 10.53 -0.01 38.70
N LEU A 295 9.44 0.62 38.24
CA LEU A 295 9.47 2.03 37.82
C LEU A 295 9.63 2.98 39.01
N LYS A 296 9.03 2.67 40.17
CA LYS A 296 9.26 3.41 41.43
C LYS A 296 10.72 3.30 41.88
N GLU A 297 11.31 2.12 41.75
CA GLU A 297 12.73 1.89 42.01
C GLU A 297 13.61 2.73 41.07
N ILE A 298 13.35 2.69 39.76
CA ILE A 298 14.11 3.43 38.74
C ILE A 298 14.02 4.94 38.92
N MET A 299 12.82 5.44 39.23
CA MET A 299 12.54 6.87 39.39
C MET A 299 12.78 7.39 40.81
N ASN A 300 13.07 6.49 41.74
CA ASN A 300 13.29 6.76 43.17
C ASN A 300 12.17 7.64 43.78
N ASN A 301 10.91 7.28 43.54
CA ASN A 301 9.75 7.95 44.11
C ASN A 301 8.61 6.96 44.43
N GLY A 302 7.66 7.37 45.27
CA GLY A 302 6.51 6.55 45.67
C GLY A 302 5.27 6.67 44.77
N ILE A 303 5.36 7.42 43.66
CA ILE A 303 4.22 7.68 42.77
C ILE A 303 3.95 6.43 41.92
N ALA A 304 2.68 6.13 41.64
CA ALA A 304 2.34 5.01 40.78
C ALA A 304 3.09 5.10 39.43
N PHE A 305 3.67 3.98 38.99
CA PHE A 305 4.54 3.84 37.83
C PHE A 305 5.74 4.80 37.82
N GLY A 306 6.24 5.19 38.99
CA GLY A 306 7.34 6.14 39.12
C GLY A 306 7.02 7.55 38.61
N GLY A 307 5.73 7.89 38.44
CA GLY A 307 5.28 9.15 37.84
C GLY A 307 5.33 9.18 36.31
N LYS A 308 5.59 8.04 35.65
CA LYS A 308 5.59 7.92 34.19
C LYS A 308 4.17 7.95 33.62
N VAL A 309 4.04 8.43 32.39
CA VAL A 309 2.77 8.39 31.66
C VAL A 309 2.58 7.00 31.05
N MET A 310 1.47 6.36 31.41
CA MET A 310 1.12 5.00 30.98
C MET A 310 -0.16 5.05 30.14
N LEU A 311 -0.10 4.64 28.88
CA LEU A 311 -1.25 4.47 27.99
C LEU A 311 -1.47 2.99 27.69
N TRP A 312 -2.51 2.39 28.25
CA TRP A 312 -2.85 0.99 28.02
C TRP A 312 -4.07 0.88 27.12
N THR A 313 -4.05 -0.03 26.16
CA THR A 313 -5.11 -0.17 25.15
C THR A 313 -5.61 -1.61 25.04
N GLY A 314 -6.89 -1.81 24.72
CA GLY A 314 -7.45 -3.15 24.45
C GLY A 314 -8.98 -3.24 24.58
N ASP A 315 -9.53 -4.46 24.43
CA ASP A 315 -10.95 -4.74 24.63
C ASP A 315 -11.16 -5.85 25.68
N PHE A 316 -11.99 -5.60 26.69
CA PHE A 316 -12.27 -6.59 27.72
C PHE A 316 -13.26 -7.68 27.30
N ARG A 317 -13.81 -7.58 26.09
CA ARG A 317 -14.60 -8.65 25.46
C ARG A 317 -13.73 -9.67 24.73
N GLN A 318 -12.41 -9.46 24.75
CA GLN A 318 -11.41 -10.44 24.30
C GLN A 318 -11.09 -11.45 25.42
N THR A 319 -10.10 -12.32 25.18
CA THR A 319 -9.68 -13.37 26.12
C THR A 319 -9.12 -12.82 27.45
N LEU A 320 -9.37 -13.56 28.53
CA LEU A 320 -8.81 -13.30 29.87
C LEU A 320 -7.32 -13.72 29.93
N PRO A 321 -6.56 -13.25 30.93
CA PRO A 321 -5.22 -13.75 31.19
C PRO A 321 -5.24 -15.28 31.41
N ILE A 322 -4.33 -15.99 30.75
CA ILE A 322 -4.23 -17.44 30.85
C ILE A 322 -3.51 -17.79 32.15
N GLN A 323 -4.14 -18.60 33.00
CA GLN A 323 -3.53 -19.14 34.22
C GLN A 323 -3.77 -20.66 34.28
N LYS A 324 -2.67 -21.44 34.30
CA LYS A 324 -2.75 -22.91 34.38
C LYS A 324 -3.52 -23.32 35.66
N HIS A 325 -4.45 -24.26 35.53
CA HIS A 325 -5.23 -24.83 36.62
C HIS A 325 -6.08 -23.85 37.44
N ALA A 326 -6.34 -22.63 36.95
CA ALA A 326 -7.14 -21.65 37.64
C ALA A 326 -8.65 -21.89 37.46
N THR A 327 -9.40 -21.69 38.53
CA THR A 327 -10.86 -21.59 38.51
C THR A 327 -11.32 -20.30 37.80
N ARG A 328 -12.59 -20.23 37.39
CA ARG A 328 -13.20 -19.01 36.81
C ARG A 328 -12.99 -17.78 37.72
N ALA A 329 -13.14 -17.96 39.03
CA ALA A 329 -12.94 -16.89 40.01
C ALA A 329 -11.48 -16.41 40.07
N GLU A 330 -10.51 -17.33 40.05
CA GLU A 330 -9.09 -17.00 40.04
C GLU A 330 -8.66 -16.29 38.74
N MET A 331 -9.15 -16.76 37.58
CA MET A 331 -8.91 -16.09 36.30
C MET A 331 -9.43 -14.65 36.31
N VAL A 332 -10.67 -14.43 36.74
CA VAL A 332 -11.23 -13.07 36.85
C VAL A 332 -10.43 -12.23 37.85
N ASN A 333 -10.01 -12.81 38.98
CA ASN A 333 -9.18 -12.13 39.98
C ASN A 333 -7.80 -11.75 39.43
N SER A 334 -7.27 -12.47 38.44
CA SER A 334 -5.98 -12.18 37.80
C SER A 334 -6.01 -10.97 36.86
N THR A 335 -7.20 -10.50 36.44
CA THR A 335 -7.35 -9.41 35.47
C THR A 335 -6.90 -8.05 36.00
N ILE A 336 -6.50 -7.16 35.09
CA ILE A 336 -6.12 -5.78 35.42
C ILE A 336 -7.27 -4.99 36.08
N LYS A 337 -8.54 -5.33 35.82
CA LYS A 337 -9.71 -4.69 36.49
C LYS A 337 -9.74 -4.95 37.99
N ARG A 338 -9.12 -6.04 38.44
CA ARG A 338 -8.99 -6.43 39.86
C ARG A 338 -7.66 -5.98 40.47
N SER A 339 -6.89 -5.17 39.74
CA SER A 339 -5.68 -4.52 40.21
C SER A 339 -6.01 -3.28 41.05
N GLU A 340 -5.19 -2.99 42.06
CA GLU A 340 -5.28 -1.78 42.86
C GLU A 340 -5.00 -0.48 42.08
N TYR A 341 -4.36 -0.60 40.91
CA TYR A 341 -4.06 0.52 40.02
C TYR A 341 -5.23 0.85 39.08
N TRP A 342 -6.21 -0.05 38.93
CA TRP A 342 -7.35 0.19 38.02
C TRP A 342 -8.19 1.41 38.44
N ARG A 343 -8.24 1.71 39.75
CA ARG A 343 -8.90 2.92 40.28
C ARG A 343 -8.21 4.22 39.86
N LEU A 344 -6.94 4.16 39.45
CA LEU A 344 -6.18 5.31 38.96
C LEU A 344 -6.38 5.55 37.45
N ALA A 345 -7.06 4.65 36.74
CA ALA A 345 -7.20 4.72 35.30
C ALA A 345 -8.16 5.83 34.85
N ILE A 346 -7.64 6.78 34.08
CA ILE A 346 -8.42 7.71 33.26
C ILE A 346 -8.87 6.94 32.02
N ARG A 347 -10.18 6.75 31.85
CA ARG A 347 -10.73 5.77 30.90
C ARG A 347 -11.38 6.47 29.71
N TYR A 348 -10.92 6.11 28.52
CA TYR A 348 -11.51 6.52 27.24
C TYR A 348 -12.14 5.32 26.55
N LYS A 349 -13.18 5.55 25.74
CA LYS A 349 -13.87 4.50 25.00
C LYS A 349 -14.13 4.93 23.56
N LEU A 350 -13.61 4.17 22.61
CA LEU A 350 -13.92 4.31 21.19
C LEU A 350 -15.13 3.44 20.85
N THR A 351 -16.08 3.98 20.10
CA THR A 351 -17.33 3.27 19.78
C THR A 351 -17.52 3.01 18.29
N LYS A 352 -17.08 3.92 17.43
CA LYS A 352 -17.29 3.85 15.98
C LYS A 352 -16.38 2.82 15.32
N ASN A 353 -16.96 1.78 14.71
CA ASN A 353 -16.21 0.82 13.90
C ASN A 353 -15.87 1.45 12.54
N MET A 354 -14.58 1.51 12.20
CA MET A 354 -14.06 2.10 10.97
C MET A 354 -13.66 1.05 9.93
N ARG A 355 -13.70 -0.23 10.29
CA ARG A 355 -13.22 -1.35 9.46
C ARG A 355 -14.36 -2.17 8.85
N ALA A 356 -15.47 -2.33 9.56
CA ALA A 356 -16.61 -3.10 9.08
C ALA A 356 -17.27 -2.41 7.87
N LEU A 357 -17.56 -3.17 6.83
CA LEU A 357 -18.33 -2.69 5.67
C LEU A 357 -19.79 -2.43 6.05
N ALA A 358 -20.50 -1.64 5.24
CA ALA A 358 -21.93 -1.40 5.45
C ALA A 358 -22.74 -2.70 5.49
N THR A 359 -22.36 -3.69 4.69
CA THR A 359 -22.96 -5.03 4.64
C THR A 359 -22.65 -5.91 5.84
N GLU A 360 -21.64 -5.55 6.65
CA GLU A 360 -21.14 -6.36 7.78
C GLU A 360 -21.54 -5.76 9.14
N GLN A 361 -22.29 -4.66 9.16
CA GLN A 361 -22.67 -3.97 10.39
C GLN A 361 -23.53 -4.84 11.32
N GLU A 362 -24.39 -5.68 10.76
CA GLU A 362 -25.21 -6.62 11.52
C GLU A 362 -24.35 -7.66 12.24
N PHE A 363 -23.47 -8.35 11.52
CA PHE A 363 -22.53 -9.30 12.12
C PHE A 363 -21.62 -8.63 13.17
N ALA A 364 -21.13 -7.42 12.89
CA ALA A 364 -20.33 -6.66 13.85
C ALA A 364 -21.12 -6.31 15.12
N ARG A 365 -22.41 -5.99 15.01
CA ARG A 365 -23.30 -5.76 16.15
C ARG A 365 -23.48 -7.05 16.94
N ASP A 366 -23.82 -8.15 16.29
CA ASP A 366 -24.09 -9.43 16.93
C ASP A 366 -22.86 -9.96 17.69
N LEU A 367 -21.66 -9.82 17.13
CA LEU A 367 -20.40 -10.11 17.83
C LEU A 367 -20.23 -9.30 19.13
N LEU A 368 -20.62 -8.02 19.13
CA LEU A 368 -20.55 -7.19 20.33
C LEU A 368 -21.58 -7.61 21.38
N GLU A 369 -22.75 -8.06 20.94
CA GLU A 369 -23.80 -8.56 21.82
C GLU A 369 -23.39 -9.87 22.49
N ILE A 370 -22.83 -10.81 21.71
CA ILE A 370 -22.24 -12.06 22.21
C ILE A 370 -21.14 -11.73 23.23
N GLY A 371 -20.18 -10.86 22.87
CA GLY A 371 -19.10 -10.45 23.78
C GLY A 371 -19.59 -9.72 25.04
N SER A 372 -20.80 -9.15 25.02
CA SER A 372 -21.45 -8.54 26.19
C SER A 372 -22.30 -9.50 27.02
N GLY A 373 -22.43 -10.76 26.59
CA GLY A 373 -23.21 -11.79 27.26
C GLY A 373 -24.73 -11.68 27.05
N LYS A 374 -25.19 -10.87 26.09
CA LYS A 374 -26.64 -10.72 25.81
C LYS A 374 -27.28 -11.98 25.23
N TRP A 375 -26.46 -12.83 24.61
CA TRP A 375 -26.87 -14.07 23.95
C TRP A 375 -26.72 -15.29 24.86
N ASN A 376 -26.42 -15.06 26.14
CA ASN A 376 -26.28 -16.11 27.13
C ASN A 376 -27.66 -16.53 27.66
N ASN A 377 -27.84 -17.84 27.87
CA ASN A 377 -28.96 -18.36 28.66
C ASN A 377 -28.71 -18.19 30.17
N GLU A 378 -29.64 -18.68 30.99
CA GLU A 378 -29.55 -18.63 32.47
C GLU A 378 -28.32 -19.38 33.04
N ASN A 379 -27.71 -20.27 32.25
CA ASN A 379 -26.52 -21.05 32.62
C ASN A 379 -25.21 -20.42 32.12
N ASP A 380 -25.21 -19.17 31.65
CA ASP A 380 -24.08 -18.50 30.99
C ASP A 380 -23.62 -19.17 29.66
N GLU A 381 -24.47 -19.98 29.02
CA GLU A 381 -24.15 -20.63 27.73
C GLU A 381 -24.62 -19.78 26.55
N ILE A 382 -23.78 -19.64 25.52
CA ILE A 382 -24.09 -18.85 24.31
C ILE A 382 -25.05 -19.64 23.42
N ILE A 383 -26.18 -19.01 23.05
CA ILE A 383 -27.12 -19.55 22.06
C ILE A 383 -26.65 -19.10 20.67
N LEU A 384 -26.11 -20.01 19.84
CA LEU A 384 -25.66 -19.67 18.49
C LEU A 384 -26.81 -19.69 17.47
N PRO A 385 -26.78 -18.83 16.43
CA PRO A 385 -27.69 -18.94 15.30
C PRO A 385 -27.50 -20.26 14.54
N GLU A 386 -28.57 -20.82 13.95
CA GLU A 386 -28.48 -22.05 13.15
C GLU A 386 -27.54 -21.92 11.95
N ASN A 387 -27.46 -20.73 11.32
CA ASN A 387 -26.55 -20.47 10.20
C ASN A 387 -25.07 -20.37 10.61
N CYS A 388 -24.74 -20.41 11.90
CA CYS A 388 -23.37 -20.45 12.41
C CYS A 388 -22.92 -21.88 12.78
N ILE A 389 -23.77 -22.90 12.57
CA ILE A 389 -23.50 -24.29 12.93
C ILE A 389 -23.23 -25.09 11.66
N SER A 390 -22.07 -25.75 11.60
CA SER A 390 -21.78 -26.77 10.58
C SER A 390 -22.17 -28.15 11.10
N ASN A 391 -22.80 -28.96 10.23
CA ASN A 391 -23.15 -30.36 10.51
C ASN A 391 -22.20 -31.36 9.81
N GLY A 392 -21.23 -30.87 9.02
CA GLY A 392 -20.30 -31.70 8.27
C GLY A 392 -18.88 -31.65 8.81
N ASP A 393 -17.93 -32.03 7.95
CA ASP A 393 -16.52 -32.10 8.27
C ASP A 393 -15.84 -30.76 8.02
N LEU A 394 -15.54 -30.01 9.09
CA LEU A 394 -14.95 -28.68 8.97
C LEU A 394 -13.63 -28.65 8.17
N ALA A 395 -12.83 -29.73 8.19
CA ALA A 395 -11.61 -29.79 7.39
C ALA A 395 -11.93 -29.82 5.88
N GLU A 396 -12.93 -30.62 5.50
CA GLU A 396 -13.36 -30.76 4.11
C GLU A 396 -14.12 -29.52 3.62
N GLU A 397 -15.02 -28.99 4.43
CA GLU A 397 -15.80 -27.79 4.10
C GLU A 397 -14.92 -26.56 3.88
N ILE A 398 -13.88 -26.36 4.69
CA ILE A 398 -13.01 -25.18 4.61
C ILE A 398 -11.87 -25.38 3.62
N PHE A 399 -11.22 -26.55 3.62
CA PHE A 399 -9.99 -26.76 2.86
C PHE A 399 -10.16 -27.68 1.64
N GLY A 400 -11.20 -28.53 1.59
CA GLY A 400 -11.37 -29.55 0.54
C GLY A 400 -11.34 -28.96 -0.87
N GLN A 401 -12.21 -27.97 -1.15
CA GLN A 401 -12.26 -27.34 -2.46
C GLN A 401 -10.97 -26.57 -2.81
N CYS A 402 -10.34 -25.92 -1.81
CA CYS A 402 -9.08 -25.21 -2.00
C CYS A 402 -7.94 -26.18 -2.40
N ILE A 403 -7.89 -27.37 -1.80
CA ILE A 403 -6.89 -28.39 -2.11
C ILE A 403 -7.14 -28.97 -3.51
N VAL A 404 -8.38 -29.29 -3.86
CA VAL A 404 -8.74 -29.86 -5.17
C VAL A 404 -8.44 -28.90 -6.32
N LEU A 405 -8.70 -27.61 -6.14
CA LEU A 405 -8.45 -26.57 -7.15
C LEU A 405 -7.03 -25.99 -7.11
N GLU A 406 -6.17 -26.51 -6.23
CA GLU A 406 -4.82 -25.98 -5.96
C GLU A 406 -4.81 -24.47 -5.64
N ASN A 407 -5.88 -23.98 -5.00
CA ASN A 407 -6.03 -22.57 -4.64
C ASN A 407 -5.35 -22.27 -3.28
N TRP A 408 -4.03 -22.32 -3.28
CA TRP A 408 -3.21 -22.16 -2.08
C TRP A 408 -3.34 -20.76 -1.43
N ASN A 409 -3.72 -19.74 -2.20
CA ASN A 409 -3.88 -18.39 -1.70
C ASN A 409 -5.16 -18.24 -0.86
N GLU A 410 -6.25 -18.90 -1.23
CA GLU A 410 -7.46 -18.94 -0.40
C GLU A 410 -7.25 -19.82 0.83
N MET A 411 -6.56 -20.96 0.68
CA MET A 411 -6.16 -21.79 1.82
C MET A 411 -5.34 -21.01 2.87
N ALA A 412 -4.49 -20.07 2.42
CA ALA A 412 -3.69 -19.22 3.30
C ALA A 412 -4.52 -18.24 4.14
N LYS A 413 -5.71 -17.84 3.67
CA LYS A 413 -6.61 -16.91 4.37
C LYS A 413 -7.50 -17.59 5.40
N SER A 414 -7.68 -18.90 5.27
CA SER A 414 -8.53 -19.69 6.15
C SER A 414 -7.74 -20.28 7.33
N ALA A 415 -8.39 -20.39 8.48
CA ALA A 415 -7.88 -21.11 9.65
C ALA A 415 -9.05 -21.65 10.48
N ILE A 416 -8.91 -22.86 11.00
CA ILE A 416 -9.87 -23.44 11.94
C ILE A 416 -9.44 -23.10 13.37
N LEU A 417 -10.35 -22.53 14.15
CA LEU A 417 -10.08 -22.17 15.53
C LEU A 417 -10.65 -23.22 16.47
N ALA A 418 -9.84 -23.70 17.41
CA ALA A 418 -10.28 -24.66 18.42
C ALA A 418 -9.84 -24.25 19.83
N PRO A 419 -10.58 -24.62 20.88
CA PRO A 419 -10.24 -24.23 22.25
C PRO A 419 -9.04 -25.00 22.82
N LYS A 420 -8.80 -26.24 22.40
CA LYS A 420 -7.74 -27.11 22.95
C LYS A 420 -6.68 -27.45 21.89
N ASN A 421 -5.43 -27.59 22.35
CA ASN A 421 -4.31 -28.02 21.50
C ASN A 421 -4.50 -29.43 20.89
N VAL A 422 -5.26 -30.31 21.55
CA VAL A 422 -5.55 -31.66 21.06
C VAL A 422 -6.42 -31.59 19.80
N ASP A 423 -7.53 -30.84 19.87
CA ASP A 423 -8.44 -30.61 18.74
C ASP A 423 -7.70 -29.95 17.56
N VAL A 424 -6.84 -28.95 17.85
CA VAL A 424 -5.97 -28.31 16.85
C VAL A 424 -5.07 -29.33 16.16
N SER A 425 -4.49 -30.26 16.92
CA SER A 425 -3.62 -31.29 16.36
C SER A 425 -4.36 -32.26 15.46
N GLU A 426 -5.56 -32.69 15.89
CA GLU A 426 -6.38 -33.63 15.13
C GLU A 426 -6.77 -33.01 13.79
N MET A 427 -7.26 -31.77 13.81
CA MET A 427 -7.65 -31.04 12.61
C MET A 427 -6.48 -30.79 11.67
N ASN A 428 -5.31 -30.38 12.19
CA ASN A 428 -4.11 -30.18 11.38
C ASN A 428 -3.65 -31.47 10.68
N ASN A 429 -3.66 -32.60 11.38
CA ASN A 429 -3.27 -33.89 10.80
C ASN A 429 -4.24 -34.31 9.71
N LYS A 430 -5.55 -34.11 9.92
CA LYS A 430 -6.59 -34.44 8.95
C LYS A 430 -6.42 -33.65 7.65
N VAL A 431 -6.19 -32.34 7.74
CA VAL A 431 -5.96 -31.50 6.55
C VAL A 431 -4.63 -31.87 5.86
N LEU A 432 -3.58 -32.23 6.63
CA LEU A 432 -2.33 -32.73 6.04
C LEU A 432 -2.54 -34.04 5.27
N GLU A 433 -3.39 -34.94 5.76
CA GLU A 433 -3.72 -36.20 5.10
C GLU A 433 -4.46 -35.99 3.78
N MET A 434 -5.29 -34.94 3.68
CA MET A 434 -5.99 -34.54 2.45
C MET A 434 -5.06 -33.99 1.36
N LEU A 435 -3.89 -33.44 1.71
CA LEU A 435 -2.96 -32.90 0.72
C LEU A 435 -2.33 -34.01 -0.13
N ALA A 436 -2.25 -33.78 -1.44
CA ALA A 436 -1.48 -34.63 -2.35
C ALA A 436 0.04 -34.44 -2.14
N GLY A 437 0.82 -35.46 -2.50
CA GLY A 437 2.29 -35.44 -2.45
C GLY A 437 2.89 -36.30 -1.35
N GLU A 438 4.22 -36.45 -1.41
CA GLU A 438 4.99 -37.25 -0.47
C GLU A 438 5.08 -36.56 0.90
N GLU A 439 4.83 -37.32 1.96
CA GLU A 439 4.99 -36.86 3.34
C GLU A 439 6.45 -37.02 3.78
N VAL A 440 7.05 -35.92 4.23
CA VAL A 440 8.38 -35.91 4.84
C VAL A 440 8.21 -35.81 6.36
N VAL A 441 8.93 -36.67 7.09
CA VAL A 441 8.90 -36.70 8.56
C VAL A 441 10.27 -36.33 9.11
N TYR A 442 10.35 -35.19 9.78
CA TYR A 442 11.55 -34.76 10.49
C TYR A 442 11.48 -35.16 11.96
N THR A 443 12.53 -35.81 12.47
CA THR A 443 12.66 -36.20 13.89
C THR A 443 13.59 -35.24 14.63
N SER A 444 13.26 -34.92 15.88
CA SER A 444 14.10 -34.06 16.72
C SER A 444 15.23 -34.85 17.38
N ILE A 445 16.28 -34.12 17.78
CA ILE A 445 17.32 -34.63 18.69
C ILE A 445 17.06 -34.00 20.06
N ASP A 446 16.66 -34.84 21.02
CA ASP A 446 16.31 -34.41 22.37
C ASP A 446 17.42 -34.78 23.37
N LEU A 447 17.75 -33.86 24.26
CA LEU A 447 18.77 -34.02 25.30
C LEU A 447 18.22 -33.47 26.63
N ALA A 448 18.45 -34.21 27.72
CA ALA A 448 18.22 -33.71 29.07
C ALA A 448 19.55 -33.22 29.67
N GLN A 449 19.54 -32.05 30.29
CA GLN A 449 20.65 -31.52 31.07
C GLN A 449 20.27 -31.35 32.55
N ASP A 450 21.20 -31.68 33.45
CA ASP A 450 21.05 -31.46 34.89
C ASP A 450 21.42 -30.02 35.31
N GLU A 451 21.26 -29.69 36.59
CA GLU A 451 21.59 -28.37 37.15
C GLU A 451 23.08 -27.97 36.94
N ASN A 452 23.97 -28.94 36.71
CA ASN A 452 25.39 -28.72 36.40
C ASN A 452 25.68 -28.63 34.89
N ARG A 453 24.65 -28.58 34.04
CA ARG A 453 24.73 -28.58 32.57
C ARG A 453 25.39 -29.84 31.99
N GLN A 454 25.40 -30.94 32.73
CA GLN A 454 25.85 -32.23 32.25
C GLN A 454 24.67 -32.99 31.63
N ARG A 455 24.96 -33.87 30.67
CA ARG A 455 23.93 -34.70 30.04
C ARG A 455 23.37 -35.67 31.08
N ALA A 456 22.06 -35.60 31.32
CA ALA A 456 21.36 -36.49 32.24
C ALA A 456 21.06 -37.83 31.56
N ASP A 457 22.07 -38.71 31.48
CA ASP A 457 22.00 -40.04 30.85
C ASP A 457 21.05 -41.03 31.58
N GLU A 458 20.44 -40.61 32.69
CA GLU A 458 19.43 -41.39 33.39
C GLU A 458 18.12 -41.49 32.58
N TYR A 459 17.77 -40.46 31.81
CA TYR A 459 16.56 -40.41 30.99
C TYR A 459 16.77 -41.11 29.64
N LEU A 460 15.79 -41.93 29.24
CA LEU A 460 15.78 -42.60 27.93
C LEU A 460 15.33 -41.64 26.82
N ASP A 461 15.94 -41.73 25.64
CA ASP A 461 15.56 -40.90 24.49
C ASP A 461 14.07 -41.03 24.13
N GLU A 462 13.47 -42.22 24.25
CA GLU A 462 12.04 -42.43 23.99
C GLU A 462 11.13 -41.66 24.97
N TYR A 463 11.58 -41.54 26.23
CA TYR A 463 10.87 -40.73 27.21
C TYR A 463 10.94 -39.25 26.82
N LEU A 464 12.14 -38.76 26.47
CA LEU A 464 12.33 -37.37 26.03
C LEU A 464 11.52 -37.05 24.76
N ASN A 465 11.55 -37.95 23.77
CA ASN A 465 10.83 -37.82 22.51
C ASN A 465 9.30 -37.82 22.68
N ALA A 466 8.77 -38.39 23.78
CA ALA A 466 7.34 -38.38 24.10
C ALA A 466 6.89 -37.06 24.75
N LEU A 467 7.82 -36.24 25.26
CA LEU A 467 7.50 -34.96 25.89
C LEU A 467 7.07 -33.92 24.86
N ASN A 468 6.00 -33.19 25.17
CA ASN A 468 5.44 -32.14 24.33
C ASN A 468 5.28 -30.84 25.14
N PRO A 469 6.39 -30.17 25.50
CA PRO A 469 6.32 -28.90 26.20
C PRO A 469 5.60 -27.84 25.37
N SER A 470 4.92 -26.92 26.05
CA SER A 470 4.15 -25.87 25.40
C SER A 470 5.08 -24.90 24.66
N GLY A 471 4.76 -24.55 23.41
CA GLY A 471 5.57 -23.61 22.62
C GLY A 471 6.80 -24.24 21.96
N PHE A 472 6.89 -25.57 21.90
CA PHE A 472 7.95 -26.30 21.22
C PHE A 472 7.40 -27.06 20.00
N PRO A 473 8.23 -27.26 18.96
CA PRO A 473 7.91 -28.20 17.90
C PRO A 473 7.86 -29.62 18.49
N ARG A 474 7.06 -30.47 17.83
CA ARG A 474 6.96 -31.89 18.19
C ARG A 474 8.23 -32.62 17.82
N HIS A 475 8.49 -33.73 18.51
CA HIS A 475 9.57 -34.63 18.13
C HIS A 475 9.43 -35.07 16.67
N LYS A 476 8.23 -35.51 16.25
CA LYS A 476 7.91 -35.82 14.84
C LYS A 476 7.17 -34.67 14.19
N LEU A 477 7.83 -33.98 13.27
CA LEU A 477 7.25 -32.94 12.42
C LEU A 477 6.93 -33.55 11.04
N ARG A 478 5.64 -33.79 10.78
CA ARG A 478 5.13 -34.29 9.50
C ARG A 478 4.78 -33.10 8.59
N LEU A 479 5.31 -33.07 7.37
CA LEU A 479 5.05 -32.01 6.40
C LEU A 479 4.84 -32.58 4.99
N LYS A 480 4.10 -31.83 4.19
CA LYS A 480 3.92 -32.04 2.74
C LYS A 480 4.15 -30.72 2.02
N LYS A 481 4.43 -30.77 0.72
CA LYS A 481 4.48 -29.57 -0.11
C LYS A 481 3.13 -28.83 -0.04
N ASN A 482 3.16 -27.50 0.00
CA ASN A 482 2.01 -26.61 0.21
C ASN A 482 1.36 -26.67 1.61
N ALA A 483 1.93 -27.39 2.58
CA ALA A 483 1.42 -27.35 3.95
C ALA A 483 1.52 -25.93 4.53
N ILE A 484 0.48 -25.50 5.25
CA ILE A 484 0.52 -24.23 6.00
C ILE A 484 1.13 -24.49 7.37
N VAL A 485 2.18 -23.73 7.69
CA VAL A 485 2.94 -23.83 8.93
C VAL A 485 3.00 -22.49 9.66
N LEU A 486 3.27 -22.56 10.95
CA LEU A 486 3.47 -21.42 11.83
C LEU A 486 4.88 -21.47 12.42
N LEU A 487 5.57 -20.34 12.44
CA LEU A 487 6.86 -20.21 13.12
C LEU A 487 6.67 -20.17 14.64
N MET A 488 7.46 -20.92 15.37
CA MET A 488 7.34 -21.08 16.83
C MET A 488 8.29 -20.19 17.64
N ARG A 489 9.25 -19.54 16.99
CA ARG A 489 10.25 -18.67 17.61
C ARG A 489 10.59 -17.48 16.75
N ASN A 490 10.98 -16.38 17.38
CA ASN A 490 11.51 -15.23 16.66
C ASN A 490 12.89 -15.60 16.10
N LEU A 491 13.01 -15.63 14.77
CA LEU A 491 14.28 -15.82 14.08
C LEU A 491 14.83 -14.48 13.59
N ASN A 492 13.99 -13.68 12.91
CA ASN A 492 14.34 -12.35 12.42
C ASN A 492 13.08 -11.49 12.27
N ILE A 493 12.88 -10.55 13.19
CA ILE A 493 11.65 -9.75 13.27
C ILE A 493 11.51 -8.80 12.06
N GLU A 494 12.61 -8.19 11.59
CA GLU A 494 12.58 -7.26 10.44
C GLU A 494 12.17 -7.96 9.14
N MET A 495 12.49 -9.24 9.01
CA MET A 495 12.14 -10.08 7.86
C MET A 495 10.77 -10.77 8.01
N GLY A 496 10.00 -10.43 9.05
CA GLY A 496 8.70 -11.04 9.31
C GLY A 496 8.76 -12.44 9.90
N LEU A 497 9.96 -12.97 10.22
CA LEU A 497 10.17 -14.27 10.88
C LEU A 497 10.00 -14.14 12.40
N CYS A 498 8.79 -13.78 12.81
CA CYS A 498 8.37 -13.71 14.20
C CYS A 498 7.57 -14.96 14.62
N ASN A 499 7.56 -15.26 15.91
CA ASN A 499 6.70 -16.30 16.47
C ASN A 499 5.23 -15.99 16.12
N GLY A 500 4.54 -16.95 15.53
CA GLY A 500 3.20 -16.79 14.97
C GLY A 500 3.16 -16.43 13.48
N ALA A 501 4.31 -16.24 12.81
CA ALA A 501 4.29 -16.01 11.36
C ALA A 501 3.75 -17.24 10.61
N ARG A 502 2.66 -17.05 9.85
CA ARG A 502 2.09 -18.10 8.98
C ARG A 502 2.82 -18.14 7.65
N MET A 503 3.17 -19.34 7.21
CA MET A 503 3.96 -19.58 6.01
C MET A 503 3.44 -20.81 5.27
N LYS A 504 3.70 -20.87 3.96
CA LYS A 504 3.45 -22.06 3.13
C LYS A 504 4.78 -22.76 2.83
N VAL A 505 4.83 -24.08 3.00
CA VAL A 505 5.99 -24.90 2.62
C VAL A 505 6.09 -25.00 1.10
N GLU A 506 7.19 -24.54 0.52
CA GLU A 506 7.48 -24.64 -0.92
C GLU A 506 8.38 -25.83 -1.23
N GLN A 507 9.43 -26.02 -0.41
CA GLN A 507 10.39 -27.12 -0.55
C GLN A 507 10.85 -27.62 0.83
N MET A 508 11.19 -28.91 0.87
CA MET A 508 11.56 -29.65 2.08
C MET A 508 12.88 -30.36 1.80
N GLN A 509 13.99 -29.78 2.25
CA GLN A 509 15.32 -30.42 2.23
C GLN A 509 15.63 -31.02 3.61
N PRO A 510 16.63 -31.91 3.74
CA PRO A 510 16.96 -32.53 5.02
C PRO A 510 17.33 -31.52 6.13
N ASN A 511 18.09 -30.46 5.79
CA ASN A 511 18.63 -29.49 6.75
C ASN A 511 18.02 -28.08 6.59
N LEU A 512 17.27 -27.85 5.51
CA LEU A 512 16.62 -26.59 5.20
C LEU A 512 15.15 -26.77 4.78
N ILE A 513 14.25 -25.99 5.37
CA ILE A 513 12.87 -25.86 4.86
C ILE A 513 12.70 -24.49 4.21
N VAL A 514 12.24 -24.49 2.95
CA VAL A 514 11.95 -23.28 2.19
C VAL A 514 10.47 -22.96 2.34
N CYS A 515 10.18 -21.81 2.91
CA CYS A 515 8.83 -21.35 3.19
C CYS A 515 8.54 -20.03 2.46
N LYS A 516 7.27 -19.77 2.20
CA LYS A 516 6.78 -18.48 1.69
C LYS A 516 5.90 -17.82 2.74
N ILE A 517 6.21 -16.59 3.13
CA ILE A 517 5.43 -15.84 4.12
C ILE A 517 4.04 -15.54 3.56
N LEU A 518 3.00 -15.77 4.37
CA LEU A 518 1.60 -15.59 3.96
C LEU A 518 0.98 -14.29 4.47
N THR A 519 1.46 -13.75 5.59
CA THR A 519 0.86 -12.60 6.28
C THR A 519 1.90 -11.53 6.62
N GLY A 520 1.44 -10.27 6.79
CA GLY A 520 2.30 -9.12 7.15
C GLY A 520 3.02 -8.45 5.98
N ASP A 521 3.91 -7.50 6.31
CA ASP A 521 4.58 -6.60 5.34
C ASP A 521 5.53 -7.32 4.38
N LYS A 522 5.92 -8.55 4.72
CA LYS A 522 6.83 -9.41 3.96
C LYS A 522 6.08 -10.56 3.25
N ALA A 523 4.75 -10.49 3.17
CA ALA A 523 3.95 -11.50 2.49
C ALA A 523 4.41 -11.73 1.05
N GLY A 524 4.50 -13.01 0.67
CA GLY A 524 4.99 -13.45 -0.63
C GLY A 524 6.50 -13.63 -0.72
N GLN A 525 7.29 -13.19 0.27
CA GLN A 525 8.72 -13.43 0.29
C GLN A 525 9.05 -14.88 0.67
N THR A 526 10.07 -15.42 0.03
CA THR A 526 10.65 -16.73 0.34
C THR A 526 11.67 -16.61 1.46
N VAL A 527 11.60 -17.50 2.43
CA VAL A 527 12.44 -17.53 3.63
C VAL A 527 12.96 -18.94 3.92
N TYR A 528 14.10 -18.99 4.60
CA TYR A 528 14.82 -20.21 4.94
C TYR A 528 14.74 -20.48 6.44
N ILE A 529 14.24 -21.67 6.78
CA ILE A 529 14.06 -22.09 8.16
C ILE A 529 15.07 -23.20 8.46
N PRO A 530 16.09 -22.94 9.30
CA PRO A 530 17.02 -23.97 9.76
C PRO A 530 16.46 -24.70 10.99
N ARG A 531 17.09 -25.82 11.35
CA ARG A 531 16.89 -26.43 12.67
C ARG A 531 17.57 -25.60 13.75
N ILE A 532 16.90 -25.43 14.88
CA ILE A 532 17.44 -24.71 16.04
C ILE A 532 17.30 -25.54 17.31
N THR A 533 18.15 -25.27 18.30
CA THR A 533 18.04 -25.90 19.62
C THR A 533 17.20 -25.03 20.55
N LEU A 534 16.11 -25.60 21.04
CA LEU A 534 15.18 -24.98 21.97
C LEU A 534 15.40 -25.57 23.35
N CYS A 535 15.46 -24.76 24.40
CA CYS A 535 15.61 -25.24 25.78
C CYS A 535 14.37 -24.95 26.63
N CYS A 536 13.84 -25.96 27.33
CA CYS A 536 12.74 -25.88 28.29
C CYS A 536 13.23 -26.25 29.68
N SER A 537 13.20 -25.28 30.61
CA SER A 537 13.75 -25.44 31.97
C SER A 537 12.71 -25.54 33.08
N GLU A 538 11.46 -25.15 32.83
CA GLU A 538 10.47 -24.97 33.91
C GLU A 538 9.35 -26.02 33.94
N ASP A 539 9.17 -26.80 32.86
CA ASP A 539 8.10 -27.81 32.79
C ASP A 539 8.54 -29.18 33.36
N TYR A 540 9.84 -29.40 33.58
CA TYR A 540 10.44 -30.69 33.95
C TYR A 540 11.54 -30.51 35.02
N PRO A 541 11.90 -31.57 35.77
CA PRO A 541 12.98 -31.51 36.77
C PRO A 541 14.39 -31.43 36.16
N PHE A 542 14.50 -31.20 34.86
CA PHE A 542 15.73 -31.10 34.07
C PHE A 542 15.50 -30.13 32.91
N ASP A 543 16.59 -29.62 32.33
CA ASP A 543 16.56 -28.79 31.13
C ASP A 543 16.40 -29.68 29.89
N LEU A 544 15.24 -29.62 29.23
CA LEU A 544 15.00 -30.32 27.96
C LEU A 544 15.47 -29.46 26.79
N HIS A 545 16.52 -29.92 26.11
CA HIS A 545 17.01 -29.36 24.85
C HIS A 545 16.45 -30.14 23.67
N ARG A 546 15.67 -29.50 22.81
CA ARG A 546 15.13 -30.09 21.57
C ARG A 546 15.71 -29.39 20.36
N HIS A 547 16.45 -30.13 19.53
CA HIS A 547 16.96 -29.65 18.26
C HIS A 547 16.01 -30.06 17.12
N GLN A 548 15.32 -29.09 16.51
CA GLN A 548 14.28 -29.31 15.49
C GLN A 548 13.99 -28.03 14.69
N PHE A 549 13.36 -28.13 13.52
CA PHE A 549 12.78 -26.97 12.84
C PHE A 549 11.72 -26.31 13.74
N PRO A 550 11.76 -24.98 13.95
CA PRO A 550 10.83 -24.27 14.83
C PRO A 550 9.47 -24.05 14.15
N LEU A 551 8.87 -25.10 13.58
CA LEU A 551 7.63 -25.05 12.82
C LEU A 551 6.55 -25.96 13.43
N MET A 552 5.29 -25.59 13.22
CA MET A 552 4.13 -26.45 13.46
C MET A 552 3.09 -26.26 12.36
N LEU A 553 2.23 -27.25 12.11
CA LEU A 553 1.10 -27.09 11.19
C LEU A 553 0.12 -26.02 11.67
N ALA A 554 -0.49 -25.31 10.72
CA ALA A 554 -1.28 -24.11 10.98
C ALA A 554 -2.54 -23.97 10.10
N PHE A 555 -3.14 -25.11 9.76
CA PHE A 555 -4.51 -25.18 9.24
C PHE A 555 -5.54 -24.92 10.34
N ALA A 556 -5.24 -25.43 11.53
CA ALA A 556 -5.95 -25.13 12.76
C ALA A 556 -5.01 -24.50 13.80
N MET A 557 -5.56 -23.65 14.67
CA MET A 557 -4.85 -23.01 15.76
C MET A 557 -5.76 -22.77 16.96
N THR A 558 -5.19 -22.53 18.13
CA THR A 558 -6.01 -22.25 19.31
C THR A 558 -6.61 -20.85 19.25
N ILE A 559 -7.79 -20.64 19.84
CA ILE A 559 -8.43 -19.32 19.91
C ILE A 559 -7.48 -18.26 20.49
N ASN A 560 -6.75 -18.62 21.55
CA ASN A 560 -5.75 -17.74 22.17
C ASN A 560 -4.65 -17.32 21.19
N LYS A 561 -4.19 -18.25 20.34
CA LYS A 561 -3.14 -17.99 19.34
C LYS A 561 -3.68 -17.24 18.12
N ALA A 562 -4.91 -17.52 17.72
CA ALA A 562 -5.58 -16.81 16.63
C ALA A 562 -5.83 -15.34 16.94
N GLN A 563 -6.08 -15.00 18.21
CA GLN A 563 -6.17 -13.61 18.63
C GLN A 563 -4.83 -12.86 18.42
N GLU A 564 -3.70 -13.58 18.52
CA GLU A 564 -2.37 -13.06 18.18
C GLU A 564 -2.24 -12.87 16.65
N ASP A 565 -2.66 -13.85 15.84
CA ASP A 565 -2.53 -13.84 14.37
C ASP A 565 -3.52 -12.90 13.64
N ALA A 566 -4.75 -12.75 14.12
CA ALA A 566 -5.83 -11.98 13.47
C ALA A 566 -5.52 -10.48 13.33
N GLN A 567 -4.52 -10.00 14.07
CA GLN A 567 -4.02 -8.64 14.01
C GLN A 567 -3.15 -8.35 12.76
N GLN A 568 -2.70 -9.38 12.03
CA GLN A 568 -1.88 -9.25 10.80
C GLN A 568 -2.69 -9.25 9.49
N SER A 569 -4.03 -9.33 9.52
CA SER A 569 -4.84 -9.34 8.28
C SER A 569 -4.68 -8.02 7.53
N GLY A 570 -3.89 -8.11 6.47
CA GLY A 570 -3.05 -7.04 5.95
C GLY A 570 -3.61 -6.31 4.75
N ASP A 571 -4.93 -6.25 4.56
CA ASP A 571 -5.48 -5.51 3.42
C ASP A 571 -5.08 -4.02 3.48
N HIS A 572 -5.01 -3.43 4.67
CA HIS A 572 -4.62 -2.02 4.83
C HIS A 572 -3.10 -1.77 4.66
N LYS A 573 -2.24 -2.68 5.13
CA LYS A 573 -0.77 -2.55 4.99
C LYS A 573 -0.30 -2.89 3.58
N PHE A 574 -0.94 -3.86 2.94
CA PHE A 574 -0.75 -4.15 1.54
C PHE A 574 -1.19 -2.96 0.66
N LEU A 575 -2.35 -2.35 0.93
CA LEU A 575 -2.77 -1.12 0.23
C LEU A 575 -1.78 0.03 0.42
N LEU A 576 -1.26 0.23 1.64
CA LEU A 576 -0.25 1.26 1.90
C LEU A 576 1.04 1.00 1.11
N GLY A 577 1.50 -0.26 1.05
CA GLY A 577 2.62 -0.64 0.18
C GLY A 577 2.35 -0.37 -1.30
N GLN A 578 1.13 -0.63 -1.78
CA GLN A 578 0.75 -0.32 -3.17
C GLN A 578 0.65 1.20 -3.43
N ILE A 579 0.21 1.97 -2.44
CA ILE A 579 0.17 3.43 -2.51
C ILE A 579 1.59 3.99 -2.64
N ASP A 580 2.54 3.47 -1.87
CA ASP A 580 3.93 3.92 -1.94
C ASP A 580 4.60 3.53 -3.26
N GLU A 581 4.33 2.33 -3.77
CA GLU A 581 4.78 1.90 -5.10
C GLU A 581 4.19 2.77 -6.21
N ALA A 582 2.88 3.11 -6.13
CA ALA A 582 2.22 4.01 -7.08
C ALA A 582 2.79 5.44 -7.04
N LYS A 583 3.06 5.97 -5.84
CA LYS A 583 3.71 7.29 -5.66
C LYS A 583 5.12 7.30 -6.22
N LYS A 584 5.91 6.25 -5.95
CA LYS A 584 7.26 6.10 -6.49
C LYS A 584 7.25 6.06 -8.01
N TRP A 585 6.38 5.23 -8.59
CA TRP A 585 6.18 5.15 -10.03
C TRP A 585 5.83 6.52 -10.61
N ALA A 586 4.92 7.27 -9.96
CA ALA A 586 4.54 8.61 -10.40
C ALA A 586 5.72 9.59 -10.43
N LEU A 587 6.57 9.57 -9.41
CA LEU A 587 7.79 10.38 -9.35
C LEU A 587 8.81 9.98 -10.44
N GLU A 588 9.00 8.68 -10.67
CA GLU A 588 9.96 8.14 -11.66
C GLU A 588 9.54 8.42 -13.11
N ASN A 589 8.24 8.53 -13.38
CA ASN A 589 7.70 8.69 -14.73
C ASN A 589 7.20 10.11 -15.03
N GLY A 590 7.63 11.10 -14.23
CA GLY A 590 7.33 12.51 -14.49
C GLY A 590 5.90 12.95 -14.18
N LEU A 591 5.11 12.13 -13.48
CA LEU A 591 3.78 12.49 -13.01
C LEU A 591 3.87 13.36 -11.74
N ILE A 592 4.46 14.53 -11.92
CA ILE A 592 4.81 15.44 -10.83
C ILE A 592 4.31 16.86 -11.12
N PHE A 593 4.11 17.61 -10.05
CA PHE A 593 3.88 19.04 -10.13
C PHE A 593 4.60 19.74 -8.98
N LYS A 594 4.67 21.07 -9.07
CA LYS A 594 5.26 21.90 -8.03
C LYS A 594 4.16 22.73 -7.35
N PRO A 595 3.80 22.43 -6.08
CA PRO A 595 2.66 23.06 -5.40
C PRO A 595 2.90 24.53 -5.03
N GLY A 596 4.16 24.97 -5.03
CA GLY A 596 4.54 26.36 -4.81
C GLY A 596 5.98 26.65 -5.26
N ARG A 597 6.32 27.93 -5.42
CA ARG A 597 7.63 28.38 -5.97
C ARG A 597 8.84 27.79 -5.23
N LEU A 598 8.73 27.61 -3.91
CA LEU A 598 9.78 27.07 -3.03
C LEU A 598 9.57 25.60 -2.65
N ALA A 599 8.46 24.98 -3.04
CA ALA A 599 8.18 23.59 -2.69
C ALA A 599 8.97 22.61 -3.59
N PRO A 600 9.35 21.43 -3.08
CA PRO A 600 9.86 20.35 -3.93
C PRO A 600 8.77 19.88 -4.90
N PHE A 601 9.20 19.23 -5.99
CA PHE A 601 8.26 18.50 -6.85
C PHE A 601 7.60 17.37 -6.04
N THR A 602 6.31 17.20 -6.23
CA THR A 602 5.51 16.11 -5.64
C THR A 602 4.68 15.45 -6.72
N HIS A 603 4.20 14.22 -6.48
CA HIS A 603 3.30 13.55 -7.41
C HIS A 603 1.96 14.30 -7.56
N VAL A 604 1.34 14.22 -8.74
CA VAL A 604 -0.03 14.73 -8.98
C VAL A 604 -1.04 13.92 -8.12
N PRO A 605 -2.16 14.52 -7.64
CA PRO A 605 -3.23 13.73 -7.03
C PRO A 605 -3.92 12.80 -8.04
N PHE A 606 -3.94 11.50 -7.78
CA PHE A 606 -4.52 10.48 -8.67
C PHE A 606 -5.39 9.47 -7.91
N SER A 607 -6.32 8.83 -8.61
CA SER A 607 -7.04 7.64 -8.13
C SER A 607 -6.11 6.42 -8.16
N LEU A 608 -6.23 5.55 -7.15
CA LEU A 608 -5.43 4.33 -7.10
C LEU A 608 -5.95 3.24 -8.03
N PHE A 609 -7.23 3.32 -8.44
CA PHE A 609 -7.93 2.36 -9.30
C PHE A 609 -8.78 3.11 -10.33
N PRO A 610 -9.02 2.53 -11.53
CA PRO A 610 -9.71 3.23 -12.60
C PRO A 610 -11.20 3.20 -12.31
N SER A 611 -11.89 4.32 -12.53
CA SER A 611 -13.34 4.32 -12.35
C SER A 611 -14.05 3.53 -13.45
N PRO A 612 -15.01 2.65 -13.11
CA PRO A 612 -15.81 1.95 -14.10
C PRO A 612 -16.65 2.93 -14.92
N PHE A 613 -16.70 2.72 -16.24
CA PHE A 613 -17.48 3.55 -17.15
C PHE A 613 -18.09 2.70 -18.27
N PRO A 614 -19.39 2.83 -18.58
CA PRO A 614 -20.04 1.97 -19.58
C PRO A 614 -19.41 2.10 -20.98
N ARG A 615 -19.00 0.97 -21.58
CA ARG A 615 -18.32 0.95 -22.89
C ARG A 615 -19.10 1.68 -23.98
N ALA A 616 -20.42 1.47 -24.04
CA ALA A 616 -21.29 2.10 -25.04
C ALA A 616 -21.33 3.63 -24.90
N LEU A 617 -21.33 4.14 -23.67
CA LEU A 617 -21.34 5.59 -23.42
C LEU A 617 -19.99 6.22 -23.73
N PHE A 618 -18.88 5.52 -23.46
CA PHE A 618 -17.55 5.99 -23.84
C PHE A 618 -17.41 6.16 -25.36
N HIS A 619 -17.80 5.14 -26.14
CA HIS A 619 -17.76 5.24 -27.61
C HIS A 619 -18.69 6.33 -28.13
N LYS A 620 -19.88 6.48 -27.55
CA LYS A 620 -20.78 7.60 -27.87
C LYS A 620 -20.13 8.96 -27.64
N ALA A 621 -19.40 9.14 -26.54
CA ALA A 621 -18.66 10.37 -26.23
C ALA A 621 -17.55 10.65 -27.26
N VAL A 622 -16.85 9.59 -27.68
CA VAL A 622 -15.80 9.66 -28.71
C VAL A 622 -16.40 10.04 -30.08
N ASP A 623 -17.50 9.43 -30.47
CA ASP A 623 -18.13 9.62 -31.77
C ASP A 623 -18.71 11.03 -31.94
N VAL A 624 -19.35 11.55 -30.88
CA VAL A 624 -19.98 12.89 -30.92
C VAL A 624 -18.94 14.03 -30.94
N GLN A 625 -17.71 13.79 -30.49
CA GLN A 625 -16.67 14.82 -30.39
C GLN A 625 -16.41 15.52 -31.73
N LYS A 626 -16.41 14.80 -32.86
CA LYS A 626 -16.23 15.40 -34.19
C LYS A 626 -17.33 16.39 -34.52
N SER A 627 -18.57 16.00 -34.25
CA SER A 627 -19.76 16.82 -34.49
C SER A 627 -19.73 18.08 -33.61
N LEU A 628 -19.33 17.95 -32.33
CA LEU A 628 -19.19 19.09 -31.42
C LEU A 628 -18.11 20.07 -31.90
N GLN A 629 -16.92 19.60 -32.27
CA GLN A 629 -15.88 20.49 -32.80
C GLN A 629 -16.37 21.28 -34.02
N LEU A 630 -17.10 20.62 -34.92
CA LEU A 630 -17.64 21.27 -36.11
C LEU A 630 -18.73 22.30 -35.75
N LEU A 631 -19.60 21.99 -34.78
CA LEU A 631 -20.59 22.95 -34.25
C LEU A 631 -19.90 24.22 -33.75
N TYR A 632 -18.91 24.08 -32.88
CA TYR A 632 -18.23 25.24 -32.29
C TYR A 632 -17.40 26.00 -33.33
N PHE A 633 -16.74 25.30 -34.25
CA PHE A 633 -16.04 25.94 -35.38
C PHE A 633 -17.00 26.78 -36.22
N ARG A 634 -18.19 26.25 -36.56
CA ARG A 634 -19.21 26.98 -37.33
C ARG A 634 -19.82 28.14 -36.54
N ALA A 635 -20.07 27.96 -35.23
CA ALA A 635 -20.54 29.03 -34.36
C ALA A 635 -19.52 30.17 -34.26
N MET A 636 -18.22 29.85 -34.21
CA MET A 636 -17.14 30.85 -34.26
C MET A 636 -17.12 31.65 -35.56
N ARG A 637 -17.71 31.17 -36.66
CA ARG A 637 -17.77 31.94 -37.92
C ARG A 637 -18.85 33.03 -37.87
N ASP A 638 -19.93 32.79 -37.15
CA ASP A 638 -21.09 33.68 -37.03
C ASP A 638 -20.90 34.67 -35.87
N PHE A 639 -20.03 35.67 -36.09
CA PHE A 639 -19.70 36.65 -35.04
C PHE A 639 -20.89 37.53 -34.64
N ASP A 640 -21.75 37.88 -35.60
CA ASP A 640 -22.95 38.67 -35.33
C ASP A 640 -23.89 37.92 -34.40
N PHE A 641 -24.11 36.62 -34.63
CA PHE A 641 -24.83 35.75 -33.72
C PHE A 641 -24.18 35.70 -32.33
N LEU A 642 -22.86 35.47 -32.25
CA LEU A 642 -22.16 35.45 -30.97
C LEU A 642 -22.33 36.76 -30.19
N LYS A 643 -22.24 37.91 -30.85
CA LYS A 643 -22.43 39.22 -30.23
C LYS A 643 -23.86 39.42 -29.74
N GLU A 644 -24.85 39.06 -30.56
CA GLU A 644 -26.27 39.15 -30.21
C GLU A 644 -26.60 38.32 -28.96
N MET A 645 -26.12 37.07 -28.92
CA MET A 645 -26.38 36.13 -27.82
C MET A 645 -25.76 36.56 -26.48
N HIS A 646 -24.77 37.43 -26.50
CA HIS A 646 -24.07 37.94 -25.32
C HIS A 646 -24.43 39.38 -24.95
N ARG A 647 -25.37 40.02 -25.66
CA ARG A 647 -25.72 41.44 -25.45
C ARG A 647 -26.03 41.78 -23.99
N ALA A 648 -26.87 40.98 -23.33
CA ALA A 648 -27.22 41.18 -21.91
C ALA A 648 -26.01 41.04 -20.96
N GLN A 649 -25.06 40.14 -21.25
CA GLN A 649 -23.83 40.00 -20.46
C GLN A 649 -22.88 41.18 -20.68
N THR A 650 -22.82 41.71 -21.90
CA THR A 650 -22.04 42.92 -22.19
C THR A 650 -22.63 44.16 -21.52
N GLU A 651 -23.93 44.24 -21.30
CA GLU A 651 -24.56 45.37 -20.58
C GLU A 651 -24.24 45.34 -19.07
N THR A 652 -24.05 44.15 -18.49
CA THR A 652 -23.88 43.95 -17.05
C THR A 652 -22.42 43.77 -16.59
N ASN A 653 -21.52 43.30 -17.45
CA ASN A 653 -20.12 43.03 -17.10
C ASN A 653 -19.14 43.86 -17.98
N GLU A 654 -18.48 44.84 -17.37
CA GLU A 654 -17.56 45.75 -18.05
C GLU A 654 -16.32 45.05 -18.64
N GLU A 655 -15.70 44.12 -17.90
CA GLU A 655 -14.51 43.40 -18.38
C GLU A 655 -14.85 42.46 -19.55
N PHE A 656 -16.05 41.87 -19.50
CA PHE A 656 -16.56 41.07 -20.60
C PHE A 656 -16.88 41.94 -21.82
N ARG A 657 -17.49 43.13 -21.63
CA ARG A 657 -17.72 44.10 -22.70
C ARG A 657 -16.42 44.51 -23.39
N GLN A 658 -15.38 44.86 -22.63
CA GLN A 658 -14.05 45.19 -23.17
C GLN A 658 -13.47 44.04 -24.01
N THR A 659 -13.71 42.78 -23.60
CA THR A 659 -13.31 41.61 -24.37
C THR A 659 -14.07 41.51 -25.69
N VAL A 660 -15.39 41.72 -25.70
CA VAL A 660 -16.19 41.73 -26.94
C VAL A 660 -15.78 42.88 -27.87
N ASP A 661 -15.58 44.08 -27.33
CA ASP A 661 -15.14 45.26 -28.10
C ASP A 661 -13.77 45.02 -28.75
N PHE A 662 -12.84 44.40 -28.02
CA PHE A 662 -11.55 44.00 -28.55
C PHE A 662 -11.69 43.01 -29.73
N ILE A 663 -12.54 41.99 -29.58
CA ILE A 663 -12.79 40.99 -30.64
C ILE A 663 -13.42 41.67 -31.86
N GLU A 664 -14.36 42.58 -31.65
CA GLU A 664 -15.01 43.35 -32.71
C GLU A 664 -14.01 44.25 -33.46
N ASN A 665 -13.09 44.91 -32.76
CA ASN A 665 -12.03 45.69 -33.39
C ASN A 665 -11.08 44.81 -34.22
N CYS A 666 -10.66 43.66 -33.69
CA CYS A 666 -9.86 42.70 -34.45
C CYS A 666 -10.60 42.18 -35.68
N TYR A 667 -11.91 41.98 -35.58
CA TYR A 667 -12.73 41.55 -36.70
C TYR A 667 -12.84 42.63 -37.79
N LYS A 668 -13.03 43.90 -37.40
CA LYS A 668 -13.07 45.05 -38.32
C LYS A 668 -11.74 45.27 -39.05
N ASP A 669 -10.61 45.02 -38.38
CA ASP A 669 -9.27 45.13 -38.96
C ASP A 669 -8.97 44.06 -40.05
N GLY A 670 -9.81 43.03 -40.15
CA GLY A 670 -9.66 41.88 -41.05
C GLY A 670 -8.60 40.89 -40.58
N PHE A 671 -8.86 39.57 -40.70
CA PHE A 671 -7.95 38.54 -40.22
C PHE A 671 -6.62 38.59 -40.96
N LYS A 672 -5.51 38.74 -40.23
CA LYS A 672 -4.16 38.60 -40.79
C LYS A 672 -3.72 37.14 -40.88
N GLN A 673 -4.37 36.27 -40.10
CA GLN A 673 -4.25 34.82 -40.15
C GLN A 673 -5.64 34.19 -40.11
N PRO A 674 -6.18 33.70 -41.24
CA PRO A 674 -7.50 33.07 -41.28
C PRO A 674 -7.48 31.62 -40.78
N LEU A 675 -6.30 30.98 -40.73
CA LEU A 675 -6.18 29.64 -40.15
C LEU A 675 -6.26 29.71 -38.62
N THR A 676 -7.18 28.94 -38.06
CA THR A 676 -7.35 28.79 -36.62
C THR A 676 -7.07 27.34 -36.22
N LEU A 677 -6.28 27.17 -35.16
CA LEU A 677 -6.10 25.88 -34.49
C LEU A 677 -6.71 26.00 -33.11
N PHE A 678 -7.75 25.21 -32.83
CA PHE A 678 -8.32 25.13 -31.49
C PHE A 678 -8.39 23.68 -31.02
N CYS A 679 -8.24 23.49 -29.70
CA CYS A 679 -8.42 22.21 -29.05
C CYS A 679 -9.58 22.33 -28.06
N GLN A 680 -10.57 21.46 -28.24
CA GLN A 680 -11.80 21.41 -27.48
C GLN A 680 -11.77 20.24 -26.50
N ARG A 681 -12.25 20.48 -25.28
CA ARG A 681 -12.54 19.45 -24.28
C ARG A 681 -14.03 19.43 -23.99
N ALA A 682 -14.69 18.30 -24.24
CA ALA A 682 -16.07 18.08 -23.83
C ALA A 682 -16.10 17.17 -22.61
N ASP A 683 -16.69 17.65 -21.52
CA ASP A 683 -16.81 16.93 -20.25
C ASP A 683 -18.20 16.28 -20.15
N TYR A 684 -18.24 14.98 -19.85
CA TYR A 684 -19.44 14.16 -19.78
C TYR A 684 -19.56 13.43 -18.45
N MET A 685 -20.81 13.19 -18.04
CA MET A 685 -21.16 12.32 -16.92
C MET A 685 -22.19 11.30 -17.40
N ALA A 686 -22.19 10.11 -16.80
CA ALA A 686 -23.26 9.15 -16.96
C ALA A 686 -24.40 9.55 -16.02
N HIS A 687 -25.60 9.73 -16.58
CA HIS A 687 -26.81 10.06 -15.85
C HIS A 687 -27.76 8.88 -15.88
N GLU A 688 -28.31 8.51 -14.72
CA GLU A 688 -29.37 7.51 -14.63
C GLU A 688 -30.72 8.21 -14.75
N SER A 689 -31.45 7.91 -15.83
CA SER A 689 -32.83 8.35 -16.00
C SER A 689 -33.80 7.21 -15.67
N GLU A 690 -34.82 7.49 -14.87
CA GLU A 690 -35.95 6.59 -14.66
C GLU A 690 -37.05 6.90 -15.67
N ALA A 691 -37.24 6.02 -16.65
CA ALA A 691 -38.39 6.06 -17.55
C ALA A 691 -39.04 4.67 -17.58
N ASN A 692 -40.36 4.60 -17.30
CA ASN A 692 -41.15 3.36 -17.30
C ASN A 692 -40.64 2.25 -16.37
N ASN A 693 -40.18 2.56 -15.15
CA ASN A 693 -39.63 1.60 -14.17
C ASN A 693 -38.37 0.83 -14.64
N GLU A 694 -37.72 1.24 -15.72
CA GLU A 694 -36.41 0.73 -16.14
C GLU A 694 -35.33 1.81 -15.95
N LYS A 695 -34.26 1.45 -15.24
CA LYS A 695 -33.07 2.28 -15.07
C LYS A 695 -32.29 2.32 -16.38
N LYS A 696 -32.18 3.50 -17.00
CA LYS A 696 -31.43 3.69 -18.25
C LYS A 696 -30.31 4.70 -18.05
N LEU A 697 -29.09 4.30 -18.41
CA LEU A 697 -27.92 5.19 -18.38
C LEU A 697 -27.82 5.99 -19.68
N GLU A 698 -27.69 7.30 -19.55
CA GLU A 698 -27.53 8.24 -20.66
C GLU A 698 -26.25 9.08 -20.48
N LEU A 699 -25.54 9.33 -21.58
CA LEU A 699 -24.39 10.23 -21.60
C LEU A 699 -24.88 11.67 -21.66
N LYS A 700 -24.49 12.49 -20.68
CA LYS A 700 -24.86 13.90 -20.60
C LYS A 700 -23.62 14.77 -20.50
N GLN A 701 -23.56 15.79 -21.35
CA GLN A 701 -22.50 16.79 -21.32
C GLN A 701 -22.72 17.68 -20.10
N ALA A 702 -21.69 17.77 -19.25
CA ALA A 702 -21.65 18.63 -18.08
C ALA A 702 -21.03 19.99 -18.40
N ASN A 703 -20.01 20.01 -19.26
CA ASN A 703 -19.34 21.24 -19.69
C ASN A 703 -18.68 21.07 -21.08
N ALA A 704 -18.43 22.19 -21.75
CA ALA A 704 -17.70 22.27 -23.01
C ALA A 704 -16.68 23.42 -22.95
N ASP A 705 -15.45 23.11 -22.55
CA ASP A 705 -14.40 24.11 -22.43
C ASP A 705 -13.52 24.13 -23.70
N THR A 706 -13.21 25.33 -24.18
CA THR A 706 -11.93 25.58 -24.86
C THR A 706 -10.99 26.24 -23.91
N SER A 707 -9.75 25.76 -23.93
CA SER A 707 -8.68 26.46 -23.23
C SER A 707 -8.07 27.50 -24.15
N PRO A 708 -7.95 28.76 -23.71
CA PRO A 708 -7.18 29.72 -24.47
C PRO A 708 -5.69 29.33 -24.39
N PRO A 709 -4.95 29.36 -25.50
CA PRO A 709 -5.10 28.70 -26.80
C PRO A 709 -4.20 27.47 -26.99
N ALA A 710 -4.66 26.56 -27.84
CA ALA A 710 -3.96 25.42 -28.46
C ALA A 710 -3.54 24.23 -27.57
N LEU A 711 -3.60 24.32 -26.24
CA LEU A 711 -3.49 23.15 -25.35
C LEU A 711 -4.48 23.27 -24.17
N PRO A 712 -5.25 22.22 -23.85
CA PRO A 712 -6.01 22.16 -22.60
C PRO A 712 -5.09 22.40 -21.39
N PRO A 713 -5.53 23.09 -20.31
CA PRO A 713 -4.71 23.55 -19.21
C PRO A 713 -4.49 22.41 -18.19
N ASN A 714 -4.75 21.17 -18.59
CA ASN A 714 -4.87 20.01 -17.70
C ASN A 714 -4.31 18.74 -18.39
N HIS A 715 -3.26 18.86 -19.20
CA HIS A 715 -2.70 17.70 -19.90
C HIS A 715 -2.06 16.68 -18.93
N THR A 716 -1.77 17.06 -17.67
CA THR A 716 -1.42 16.16 -16.56
C THR A 716 -2.49 15.11 -16.29
N ASP A 717 -3.76 15.44 -16.51
CA ASP A 717 -4.85 14.49 -16.31
C ASP A 717 -4.65 13.30 -17.29
N THR A 718 -4.15 13.56 -18.50
CA THR A 718 -3.95 12.54 -19.55
C THR A 718 -2.69 11.70 -19.33
N MET A 719 -1.68 12.22 -18.63
CA MET A 719 -0.52 11.43 -18.18
C MET A 719 -0.93 10.40 -17.13
N VAL A 720 -1.82 10.74 -16.19
CA VAL A 720 -2.35 9.77 -15.21
C VAL A 720 -3.06 8.63 -15.93
N ALA A 721 -3.93 8.96 -16.89
CA ALA A 721 -4.66 7.97 -17.68
C ALA A 721 -3.74 7.11 -18.58
N LYS A 722 -2.67 7.70 -19.15
CA LYS A 722 -1.71 6.98 -20.01
C LYS A 722 -0.73 6.12 -19.22
N ALA A 723 -0.28 6.57 -18.05
CA ALA A 723 1.01 6.14 -17.55
C ALA A 723 0.88 5.31 -16.25
N LEU A 724 0.16 5.80 -15.23
CA LEU A 724 -0.01 5.06 -13.97
C LEU A 724 -0.80 3.76 -14.21
N HIS A 725 -1.89 3.81 -14.97
CA HIS A 725 -2.84 2.69 -15.11
C HIS A 725 -2.51 1.70 -16.24
N MET A 726 -1.63 2.09 -17.19
CA MET A 726 -0.97 1.14 -18.10
C MET A 726 0.15 0.39 -17.39
N ALA A 727 0.88 1.04 -16.46
CA ALA A 727 1.87 0.38 -15.62
C ALA A 727 1.29 -0.70 -14.69
N TRP A 728 -0.02 -0.68 -14.42
CA TRP A 728 -0.71 -1.73 -13.65
C TRP A 728 -0.73 -3.11 -14.29
N GLY A 729 -0.52 -3.20 -15.61
CA GLY A 729 -0.27 -4.49 -16.27
C GLY A 729 1.18 -4.96 -16.16
N LEU A 730 2.08 -4.10 -15.65
CA LEU A 730 3.52 -4.32 -15.54
C LEU A 730 3.99 -4.48 -14.09
N ILE A 731 3.19 -4.07 -13.10
CA ILE A 731 3.46 -4.23 -11.67
C ILE A 731 2.98 -5.63 -11.22
N PRO A 732 3.89 -6.62 -11.04
CA PRO A 732 3.49 -8.02 -10.87
C PRO A 732 2.83 -8.34 -9.52
N SER A 733 2.90 -7.42 -8.55
CA SER A 733 2.31 -7.56 -7.21
C SER A 733 0.78 -7.39 -7.23
N TRP A 734 0.21 -6.69 -8.21
CA TRP A 734 -1.21 -6.28 -8.20
C TRP A 734 -2.15 -7.37 -8.72
N HIS A 735 -1.68 -8.22 -9.65
CA HIS A 735 -2.41 -9.41 -10.11
C HIS A 735 -2.68 -10.45 -9.00
N LYS A 736 -2.04 -10.30 -7.84
CA LYS A 736 -2.14 -11.23 -6.70
C LYS A 736 -3.28 -10.88 -5.73
N ILE A 737 -4.05 -9.81 -5.98
CA ILE A 737 -5.15 -9.39 -5.11
C ILE A 737 -6.48 -10.04 -5.54
N PRO A 738 -7.08 -10.97 -4.76
CA PRO A 738 -8.19 -11.80 -5.26
C PRO A 738 -9.51 -11.06 -5.48
N LYS A 739 -9.82 -10.03 -4.68
CA LYS A 739 -11.01 -9.16 -4.84
C LYS A 739 -11.01 -8.35 -6.15
N PHE A 740 -9.84 -8.25 -6.75
CA PHE A 740 -9.48 -7.30 -7.78
C PHE A 740 -9.08 -8.01 -9.08
N GLY A 741 -8.61 -9.27 -8.98
CA GLY A 741 -8.37 -10.15 -10.13
C GLY A 741 -9.55 -10.30 -11.08
N GLN A 742 -10.80 -10.11 -10.63
CA GLN A 742 -11.98 -10.09 -11.52
C GLN A 742 -12.08 -8.83 -12.40
N PHE A 743 -11.58 -7.69 -11.92
CA PHE A 743 -11.45 -6.46 -12.73
C PHE A 743 -10.15 -6.48 -13.56
N PHE A 744 -9.09 -7.10 -13.04
CA PHE A 744 -7.74 -7.13 -13.64
C PHE A 744 -7.47 -8.31 -14.58
N GLY A 745 -8.37 -9.30 -14.63
CA GLY A 745 -8.39 -10.36 -15.65
C GLY A 745 -9.05 -9.92 -16.96
N GLN A 746 -9.55 -8.69 -17.04
CA GLN A 746 -10.12 -8.16 -18.26
C GLN A 746 -9.02 -7.84 -19.29
N SER A 747 -9.29 -8.20 -20.55
CA SER A 747 -8.42 -7.94 -21.71
C SER A 747 -7.91 -6.49 -21.71
N PRO A 748 -6.67 -6.21 -22.21
CA PRO A 748 -6.21 -4.85 -22.49
C PRO A 748 -7.23 -3.96 -23.21
N ALA A 749 -8.18 -4.56 -23.94
CA ALA A 749 -9.31 -3.90 -24.59
C ALA A 749 -10.32 -3.19 -23.66
N ALA A 750 -10.38 -3.54 -22.36
CA ALA A 750 -11.22 -2.82 -21.39
C ALA A 750 -10.63 -1.45 -20.98
N ARG A 751 -9.38 -1.18 -21.36
CA ARG A 751 -8.71 0.11 -21.12
C ARG A 751 -8.52 0.83 -22.46
N PRO A 752 -9.20 1.96 -22.70
CA PRO A 752 -9.06 2.66 -23.96
C PRO A 752 -7.66 3.29 -24.04
N PRO A 753 -6.98 3.21 -25.20
CA PRO A 753 -5.69 3.87 -25.37
C PRO A 753 -5.85 5.39 -25.30
N ASN A 754 -4.83 6.08 -24.78
CA ASN A 754 -4.82 7.53 -24.66
C ASN A 754 -3.57 8.12 -25.36
N HIS A 755 -3.83 8.91 -26.39
CA HIS A 755 -2.84 9.53 -27.28
C HIS A 755 -2.98 11.06 -27.33
N THR A 756 -3.42 11.68 -26.23
CA THR A 756 -3.65 13.14 -26.17
C THR A 756 -2.39 13.94 -26.54
N ASP A 757 -1.22 13.57 -26.01
CA ASP A 757 0.07 14.22 -26.30
C ASP A 757 0.40 14.18 -27.79
N THR A 758 0.29 12.98 -28.37
CA THR A 758 0.52 12.72 -29.79
C THR A 758 -0.49 13.49 -30.66
N MET A 759 -1.75 13.54 -30.25
CA MET A 759 -2.80 14.25 -30.97
C MET A 759 -2.52 15.76 -31.02
N VAL A 760 -2.18 16.37 -29.89
CA VAL A 760 -1.89 17.80 -29.85
C VAL A 760 -0.59 18.11 -30.59
N ALA A 761 0.46 17.30 -30.42
CA ALA A 761 1.70 17.46 -31.15
C ALA A 761 1.50 17.35 -32.67
N LYS A 762 0.71 16.39 -33.15
CA LYS A 762 0.30 16.30 -34.57
C LYS A 762 -0.43 17.55 -35.03
N ALA A 763 -1.34 18.10 -34.21
CA ALA A 763 -2.10 19.29 -34.55
C ALA A 763 -1.21 20.55 -34.64
N LEU A 764 -0.27 20.72 -33.69
CA LEU A 764 0.71 21.81 -33.70
C LEU A 764 1.67 21.70 -34.89
N TYR A 765 2.18 20.49 -35.17
CA TYR A 765 3.04 20.23 -36.32
C TYR A 765 2.31 20.53 -37.64
N MET A 766 1.04 20.12 -37.77
CA MET A 766 0.27 20.43 -38.98
C MET A 766 0.01 21.93 -39.12
N ALA A 767 -0.34 22.64 -38.05
CA ALA A 767 -0.48 24.09 -38.11
C ALA A 767 0.82 24.77 -38.54
N TRP A 768 1.96 24.37 -37.96
CA TRP A 768 3.27 24.87 -38.36
C TRP A 768 3.60 24.56 -39.84
N ASN A 769 3.25 23.36 -40.31
CA ASN A 769 3.46 22.97 -41.70
C ASN A 769 2.60 23.78 -42.67
N GLU A 770 1.33 24.01 -42.34
CA GLU A 770 0.41 24.85 -43.13
C GLU A 770 0.82 26.34 -43.12
N PHE A 771 1.52 26.80 -42.08
CA PHE A 771 2.09 28.15 -42.07
C PHE A 771 3.16 28.34 -43.16
N GLY A 772 3.83 27.26 -43.60
CA GLY A 772 4.66 27.26 -44.81
C GLY A 772 6.05 27.89 -44.68
N ASN A 773 6.61 27.99 -43.46
CA ASN A 773 7.97 28.50 -43.24
C ASN A 773 8.78 27.59 -42.30
N SER A 774 9.85 26.98 -42.82
CA SER A 774 10.68 26.03 -42.08
C SER A 774 11.54 26.65 -40.97
N GLU A 775 11.81 27.95 -41.02
CA GLU A 775 12.60 28.68 -40.02
C GLU A 775 11.74 29.26 -38.89
N ALA A 776 10.42 29.17 -39.03
CA ALA A 776 9.49 29.69 -38.05
C ALA A 776 9.37 28.78 -36.82
N VAL A 777 9.06 29.35 -35.66
CA VAL A 777 8.99 28.64 -34.38
C VAL A 777 7.56 28.43 -33.90
N ILE A 778 7.37 27.42 -33.05
CA ILE A 778 6.16 27.24 -32.25
C ILE A 778 6.42 27.88 -30.88
N LEU A 779 5.64 28.90 -30.53
CA LEU A 779 5.82 29.69 -29.32
C LEU A 779 4.85 29.23 -28.23
N PHE A 780 5.37 28.80 -27.09
CA PHE A 780 4.61 28.48 -25.87
C PHE A 780 4.68 29.65 -24.88
N LEU A 781 3.52 30.21 -24.54
CA LEU A 781 3.42 31.36 -23.64
C LEU A 781 2.94 30.93 -22.25
N HIS A 782 3.76 31.15 -21.24
CA HIS A 782 3.48 30.79 -19.85
C HIS A 782 3.30 32.02 -18.95
N PHE A 783 2.49 31.90 -17.90
CA PHE A 783 2.31 33.02 -16.96
C PHE A 783 3.46 33.12 -15.95
N SER A 784 4.02 31.98 -15.52
CA SER A 784 4.99 31.89 -14.44
C SER A 784 6.18 30.98 -14.80
N PRO A 785 7.40 31.23 -14.30
CA PRO A 785 8.54 30.31 -14.46
C PRO A 785 8.36 28.98 -13.70
N VAL A 786 7.35 28.90 -12.84
CA VAL A 786 6.98 27.71 -12.07
C VAL A 786 5.50 27.39 -12.32
N ASP A 787 5.08 27.48 -13.58
CA ASP A 787 3.72 27.16 -13.97
C ASP A 787 3.43 25.66 -13.79
N LYS A 788 2.22 25.33 -13.32
CA LYS A 788 1.76 23.94 -13.18
C LYS A 788 1.72 23.23 -14.54
N LEU A 789 1.66 24.01 -15.64
CA LEU A 789 1.55 23.55 -17.02
C LEU A 789 2.87 23.43 -17.78
N LEU A 790 4.00 23.74 -17.12
CA LEU A 790 5.29 23.80 -17.78
C LEU A 790 5.81 22.41 -18.19
N ILE A 791 5.69 21.41 -17.31
CA ILE A 791 6.08 20.01 -17.59
C ILE A 791 5.34 19.49 -18.82
N GLU A 792 4.03 19.68 -18.88
CA GLU A 792 3.18 19.28 -20.01
C GLU A 792 3.67 19.88 -21.34
N SER A 793 4.19 21.11 -21.29
CA SER A 793 4.59 21.83 -22.50
C SER A 793 5.93 21.32 -23.04
N TYR A 794 6.82 20.84 -22.16
CA TYR A 794 8.05 20.13 -22.55
C TYR A 794 7.75 18.75 -23.17
N GLU A 795 6.74 18.04 -22.69
CA GLU A 795 6.37 16.75 -23.28
C GLU A 795 5.80 16.91 -24.69
N VAL A 796 4.92 17.89 -24.87
CA VAL A 796 4.38 18.21 -26.19
C VAL A 796 5.50 18.70 -27.12
N GLU A 797 6.47 19.48 -26.63
CA GLU A 797 7.67 19.83 -27.40
C GLU A 797 8.44 18.59 -27.86
N ASN A 798 8.76 17.67 -26.94
CA ASN A 798 9.49 16.43 -27.27
C ASN A 798 8.75 15.62 -28.35
N GLU A 799 7.42 15.54 -28.24
CA GLU A 799 6.60 14.80 -29.18
C GLU A 799 6.48 15.51 -30.54
N VAL A 800 6.41 16.84 -30.55
CA VAL A 800 6.48 17.67 -31.76
C VAL A 800 7.84 17.52 -32.46
N GLU A 801 8.94 17.53 -31.69
CA GLU A 801 10.29 17.29 -32.20
C GLU A 801 10.41 15.90 -32.81
N ARG A 802 9.85 14.88 -32.14
CA ARG A 802 9.81 13.50 -32.62
C ARG A 802 9.02 13.36 -33.92
N ILE A 803 7.81 13.94 -34.00
CA ILE A 803 6.95 13.86 -35.19
C ILE A 803 7.56 14.66 -36.35
N SER A 804 8.20 15.79 -36.07
CA SER A 804 8.83 16.62 -37.09
C SER A 804 10.19 16.09 -37.55
N ASN A 805 10.77 15.10 -36.87
CA ASN A 805 12.16 14.67 -37.01
C ASN A 805 13.16 15.83 -36.81
N GLY A 806 12.95 16.64 -35.77
CA GLY A 806 13.83 17.76 -35.41
C GLY A 806 13.74 18.99 -36.33
N ARG A 807 12.75 19.05 -37.23
CA ARG A 807 12.57 20.19 -38.16
C ARG A 807 11.86 21.38 -37.52
N THR A 808 11.07 21.17 -36.48
CA THR A 808 10.37 22.25 -35.78
C THR A 808 11.15 22.69 -34.56
N LYS A 809 11.14 23.99 -34.29
CA LYS A 809 11.70 24.56 -33.06
C LYS A 809 10.58 25.11 -32.18
N CYS A 810 10.51 24.61 -30.95
CA CYS A 810 9.63 25.16 -29.92
C CYS A 810 10.40 26.19 -29.07
N VAL A 811 9.71 27.22 -28.58
CA VAL A 811 10.29 28.23 -27.69
C VAL A 811 9.31 28.55 -26.58
N PHE A 812 9.76 28.51 -25.32
CA PHE A 812 8.97 28.90 -24.16
C PHE A 812 9.28 30.35 -23.76
N LEU A 813 8.23 31.13 -23.54
CA LEU A 813 8.35 32.54 -23.18
C LEU A 813 7.36 32.89 -22.09
N LEU A 814 7.82 33.63 -21.08
CA LEU A 814 6.92 34.16 -20.07
C LEU A 814 6.17 35.37 -20.59
N LEU A 815 4.89 35.49 -20.23
CA LEU A 815 4.02 36.54 -20.73
C LEU A 815 4.53 37.96 -20.42
N ARG A 816 5.27 38.13 -19.31
CA ARG A 816 5.95 39.38 -18.94
C ARG A 816 7.16 39.70 -19.84
N GLU A 817 7.90 38.67 -20.26
CA GLU A 817 9.10 38.81 -21.10
C GLU A 817 8.71 39.05 -22.56
N ALA A 818 7.54 38.56 -22.94
CA ALA A 818 6.98 38.74 -24.26
C ALA A 818 6.74 40.23 -24.61
N ILE A 819 6.59 41.13 -23.63
CA ILE A 819 6.46 42.58 -23.89
C ILE A 819 7.71 43.14 -24.57
N GLU A 820 8.90 42.69 -24.16
CA GLU A 820 10.18 43.21 -24.65
C GLU A 820 10.69 42.41 -25.86
N ARG A 821 10.33 41.12 -25.92
CA ARG A 821 10.90 40.15 -26.86
C ARG A 821 10.05 39.89 -28.09
N LEU A 822 8.74 40.13 -28.03
CA LEU A 822 7.85 39.99 -29.20
C LEU A 822 7.60 41.34 -29.86
N LYS A 823 7.67 41.35 -31.19
CA LYS A 823 7.34 42.51 -32.01
C LYS A 823 6.41 42.11 -33.15
N LEU A 824 5.44 42.97 -33.42
CA LEU A 824 4.58 42.85 -34.59
C LEU A 824 5.16 43.68 -35.74
N HIS A 825 5.47 43.04 -36.86
CA HIS A 825 6.01 43.75 -38.01
C HIS A 825 4.94 44.68 -38.64
N PRO A 826 5.23 45.97 -38.86
CA PRO A 826 4.21 46.98 -39.13
C PRO A 826 3.52 46.87 -40.51
N LYS A 827 4.09 46.12 -41.46
CA LYS A 827 3.56 46.01 -42.83
C LYS A 827 2.86 44.70 -43.15
N ASN A 828 3.42 43.59 -42.68
CA ASN A 828 2.95 42.23 -43.00
C ASN A 828 2.41 41.50 -41.77
N PHE A 829 2.38 42.14 -40.60
CA PHE A 829 1.82 41.61 -39.36
C PHE A 829 2.49 40.31 -38.89
N SER A 830 3.72 40.01 -39.35
CA SER A 830 4.49 38.88 -38.86
C SER A 830 4.87 39.07 -37.39
N LEU A 831 4.69 38.04 -36.56
CA LEU A 831 5.13 38.03 -35.17
C LEU A 831 6.60 37.60 -35.10
N ILE A 832 7.46 38.47 -34.61
CA ILE A 832 8.91 38.26 -34.56
C ILE A 832 9.34 38.18 -33.09
N LEU A 833 10.09 37.13 -32.76
CA LEU A 833 10.71 36.90 -31.46
C LEU A 833 12.20 37.23 -31.52
N ASP A 834 12.68 38.05 -30.58
CA ASP A 834 14.08 38.46 -30.40
C ASP A 834 14.73 39.02 -31.68
N ASP A 835 13.94 39.70 -32.52
CA ASP A 835 14.34 40.21 -33.85
C ASP A 835 14.95 39.14 -34.78
N LYS A 836 14.75 37.84 -34.47
CA LYS A 836 15.44 36.72 -35.12
C LYS A 836 14.49 35.67 -35.67
N TYR A 837 13.50 35.25 -34.89
CA TYR A 837 12.66 34.11 -35.24
C TYR A 837 11.25 34.58 -35.60
N LEU A 838 10.73 34.08 -36.73
CA LEU A 838 9.32 34.22 -37.07
C LEU A 838 8.50 33.24 -36.23
N VAL A 839 7.35 33.66 -35.70
CA VAL A 839 6.45 32.76 -34.96
C VAL A 839 5.36 32.24 -35.90
N ALA A 840 5.32 30.93 -36.11
CA ALA A 840 4.32 30.25 -36.95
C ALA A 840 3.04 29.94 -36.16
N VAL A 841 3.20 29.40 -34.94
CA VAL A 841 2.09 28.98 -34.09
C VAL A 841 2.29 29.59 -32.71
N ALA A 842 1.25 30.22 -32.15
CA ALA A 842 1.26 30.75 -30.80
C ALA A 842 0.31 29.93 -29.90
N VAL A 843 0.90 29.26 -28.91
CA VAL A 843 0.23 28.41 -27.93
C VAL A 843 0.25 29.13 -26.60
N HIS A 844 -0.88 29.30 -25.92
CA HIS A 844 -0.88 29.94 -24.61
C HIS A 844 -1.29 28.96 -23.52
N ARG A 845 -0.56 29.03 -22.42
CA ARG A 845 -0.58 28.09 -21.30
C ARG A 845 -0.93 28.84 -20.01
N TYR A 846 -2.01 29.62 -20.06
CA TYR A 846 -2.51 30.40 -18.93
C TYR A 846 -4.02 30.67 -19.06
N SER A 847 -4.72 30.91 -17.94
CA SER A 847 -6.17 31.13 -17.94
C SER A 847 -6.57 32.54 -18.42
N SER A 848 -7.85 32.74 -18.73
CA SER A 848 -8.40 34.00 -19.25
C SER A 848 -8.24 35.20 -18.31
N ALA A 849 -8.09 34.97 -16.98
CA ALA A 849 -7.84 35.99 -15.97
C ALA A 849 -6.36 36.40 -15.96
N THR A 850 -6.00 37.33 -16.84
CA THR A 850 -4.66 37.94 -16.88
C THR A 850 -4.73 39.38 -16.37
N PRO A 851 -3.73 39.85 -15.61
CA PRO A 851 -3.65 41.25 -15.19
C PRO A 851 -3.71 42.19 -16.40
N ARG A 852 -4.39 43.34 -16.24
CA ARG A 852 -4.56 44.37 -17.29
C ARG A 852 -3.23 44.84 -17.92
N GLU A 853 -2.13 44.70 -17.20
CA GLU A 853 -0.78 45.06 -17.65
C GLU A 853 -0.27 44.18 -18.81
N LEU A 854 -0.83 42.98 -19.03
CA LEU A 854 -0.41 42.03 -20.07
C LEU A 854 -1.31 42.05 -21.32
N THR A 855 -2.23 43.02 -21.40
CA THR A 855 -3.20 43.16 -22.50
C THR A 855 -2.53 43.48 -23.83
N PHE A 856 -1.45 44.27 -23.81
CA PHE A 856 -0.66 44.62 -25.01
C PHE A 856 -0.06 43.40 -25.69
N THR A 857 0.57 42.49 -24.94
CA THR A 857 1.16 41.26 -25.47
C THR A 857 0.09 40.38 -26.16
N ARG A 858 -1.09 40.28 -25.53
CA ARG A 858 -2.22 39.55 -26.14
C ARG A 858 -2.59 40.24 -27.45
N GLU A 859 -2.77 41.55 -27.46
CA GLU A 859 -3.14 42.27 -28.68
C GLU A 859 -2.14 42.05 -29.84
N ILE A 860 -0.83 42.15 -29.60
CA ILE A 860 0.16 41.99 -30.69
C ILE A 860 0.18 40.56 -31.26
N ILE A 861 0.10 39.54 -30.41
CA ILE A 861 0.03 38.15 -30.85
C ILE A 861 -1.25 37.97 -31.66
N ARG A 862 -2.34 38.57 -31.19
CA ARG A 862 -3.66 38.40 -31.78
C ARG A 862 -3.83 39.10 -33.14
N ARG A 863 -3.14 40.21 -33.34
CA ARG A 863 -3.13 40.92 -34.63
C ARG A 863 -2.11 40.36 -35.61
N SER A 864 -1.36 39.33 -35.21
CA SER A 864 -0.29 38.77 -36.02
C SER A 864 -0.74 37.72 -37.02
N THR A 865 0.19 37.32 -37.90
CA THR A 865 0.01 36.20 -38.82
C THR A 865 0.21 34.83 -38.17
N ALA A 866 0.53 34.73 -36.87
CA ALA A 866 0.75 33.45 -36.21
C ALA A 866 -0.59 32.68 -36.05
N ILE A 867 -0.58 31.39 -36.38
CA ILE A 867 -1.73 30.49 -36.20
C ILE A 867 -1.95 30.28 -34.71
N GLN A 868 -3.18 30.49 -34.28
CA GLN A 868 -3.61 30.36 -32.89
C GLN A 868 -5.11 30.04 -32.85
N ASP A 869 -5.69 29.96 -31.66
CA ASP A 869 -7.14 29.89 -31.52
C ASP A 869 -7.77 31.26 -31.80
N SER A 870 -8.83 31.26 -32.61
CA SER A 870 -9.58 32.47 -32.95
C SER A 870 -10.23 33.08 -31.71
N TYR A 871 -10.20 34.41 -31.60
CA TYR A 871 -10.74 35.12 -30.41
C TYR A 871 -12.22 34.89 -30.18
N ARG A 872 -12.93 34.49 -31.24
CA ARG A 872 -14.34 34.16 -31.18
C ARG A 872 -14.59 32.88 -30.39
N SER A 873 -13.58 32.02 -30.18
CA SER A 873 -13.68 30.85 -29.30
C SER A 873 -14.03 31.25 -27.87
N LEU A 874 -13.56 32.41 -27.40
CA LEU A 874 -13.86 32.96 -26.06
C LEU A 874 -15.34 33.28 -25.88
N LEU A 875 -16.06 33.55 -26.97
CA LEU A 875 -17.50 33.78 -26.95
C LEU A 875 -18.27 32.50 -27.26
N ALA A 876 -17.79 31.69 -28.20
CA ALA A 876 -18.45 30.45 -28.61
C ALA A 876 -18.52 29.41 -27.49
N HIS A 877 -17.56 29.39 -26.55
CA HIS A 877 -17.45 28.41 -25.47
C HIS A 877 -17.93 28.91 -24.11
N THR A 878 -18.68 30.02 -24.05
CA THR A 878 -19.27 30.46 -22.79
C THR A 878 -20.38 29.51 -22.34
N LYS A 879 -20.65 29.47 -21.03
CA LYS A 879 -21.81 28.75 -20.49
C LYS A 879 -23.13 29.21 -21.12
N ARG A 880 -23.21 30.48 -21.55
CA ARG A 880 -24.37 31.02 -22.27
C ARG A 880 -24.55 30.34 -23.62
N MET A 881 -23.48 30.15 -24.39
CA MET A 881 -23.56 29.43 -25.67
C MET A 881 -23.91 27.96 -25.49
N GLN A 882 -23.32 27.29 -24.51
CA GLN A 882 -23.69 25.91 -24.16
C GLN A 882 -25.19 25.80 -23.88
N GLN A 883 -25.75 26.74 -23.12
CA GLN A 883 -27.18 26.83 -22.86
C GLN A 883 -28.00 27.01 -24.14
N LEU A 884 -27.61 27.93 -25.01
CA LEU A 884 -28.31 28.22 -26.26
C LEU A 884 -28.32 27.02 -27.22
N PHE A 885 -27.24 26.24 -27.28
CA PHE A 885 -27.21 25.01 -28.08
C PHE A 885 -28.26 23.98 -27.64
N THR A 886 -28.76 24.05 -26.41
CA THR A 886 -29.86 23.18 -25.94
C THR A 886 -31.23 23.58 -26.51
N MET A 887 -31.39 24.83 -26.97
CA MET A 887 -32.66 25.34 -27.47
C MET A 887 -32.98 24.78 -28.86
N PRO A 888 -34.25 24.45 -29.16
CA PRO A 888 -34.65 23.96 -30.49
C PRO A 888 -34.25 24.93 -31.62
N GLY A 889 -33.75 24.40 -32.74
CA GLY A 889 -33.39 25.18 -33.94
C GLY A 889 -31.98 25.82 -33.92
N VAL A 890 -31.34 25.95 -32.75
CA VAL A 890 -30.02 26.60 -32.65
C VAL A 890 -28.89 25.74 -33.21
N VAL A 891 -28.86 24.44 -32.90
CA VAL A 891 -27.84 23.53 -33.47
C VAL A 891 -28.08 23.35 -34.97
N GLU A 892 -29.33 23.21 -35.39
CA GLU A 892 -29.76 23.02 -36.77
C GLU A 892 -29.35 24.19 -37.67
N ARG A 893 -29.31 25.43 -37.14
CA ARG A 893 -28.77 26.62 -37.84
C ARG A 893 -27.34 26.37 -38.36
N PHE A 894 -26.52 25.64 -37.61
CA PHE A 894 -25.13 25.38 -37.97
C PHE A 894 -24.94 24.11 -38.80
N PHE A 895 -26.00 23.34 -39.06
CA PHE A 895 -25.99 22.14 -39.90
C PHE A 895 -27.18 22.16 -40.87
N PRO A 896 -27.17 23.07 -41.87
CA PRO A 896 -28.32 23.27 -42.75
C PRO A 896 -28.52 22.15 -43.77
N HIS A 897 -27.52 21.29 -43.98
CA HIS A 897 -27.57 20.24 -44.99
C HIS A 897 -28.19 18.95 -44.45
N PRO A 898 -29.16 18.32 -45.16
CA PRO A 898 -29.82 17.08 -44.70
C PRO A 898 -28.86 15.92 -44.40
N GLU A 899 -27.73 15.85 -45.11
CA GLU A 899 -26.69 14.83 -44.92
C GLU A 899 -26.04 14.90 -43.52
N GLU A 900 -26.09 16.07 -42.88
CA GLU A 900 -25.52 16.34 -41.56
C GLU A 900 -26.52 16.13 -40.41
N ALA A 901 -27.77 15.74 -40.71
CA ALA A 901 -28.82 15.53 -39.71
C ALA A 901 -28.42 14.51 -38.63
N HIS A 902 -27.59 13.52 -38.99
CA HIS A 902 -27.05 12.55 -38.05
C HIS A 902 -26.14 13.19 -36.98
N MET A 903 -25.38 14.24 -37.34
CA MET A 903 -24.53 15.00 -36.41
C MET A 903 -25.37 15.80 -35.43
N VAL A 904 -26.42 16.47 -35.92
CA VAL A 904 -27.39 17.21 -35.09
C VAL A 904 -28.03 16.26 -34.08
N LYS A 905 -28.49 15.09 -34.52
CA LYS A 905 -29.06 14.08 -33.64
C LYS A 905 -28.07 13.64 -32.55
N ALA A 906 -26.83 13.32 -32.92
CA ALA A 906 -25.80 12.92 -31.96
C ALA A 906 -25.50 14.00 -30.92
N ILE A 907 -25.40 15.27 -31.33
CA ILE A 907 -25.20 16.42 -30.43
C ILE A 907 -26.39 16.58 -29.48
N ARG A 908 -27.62 16.54 -30.00
CA ARG A 908 -28.85 16.70 -29.20
C ARG A 908 -29.00 15.63 -28.12
N GLU A 909 -28.55 14.41 -28.39
CA GLU A 909 -28.64 13.31 -27.42
C GLU A 909 -27.73 13.49 -26.19
N VAL A 910 -26.64 14.25 -26.31
CA VAL A 910 -25.67 14.47 -25.22
C VAL A 910 -25.84 15.83 -24.53
N LEU A 911 -26.47 16.82 -25.16
CA LEU A 911 -26.70 18.12 -24.54
C LEU A 911 -27.73 18.03 -23.39
N THR A 912 -27.37 18.60 -22.24
CA THR A 912 -28.26 18.71 -21.08
C THR A 912 -28.95 20.08 -21.07
N LYS A 913 -30.28 20.14 -20.83
CA LYS A 913 -30.96 21.42 -20.61
C LYS A 913 -30.32 22.15 -19.43
N SER A 914 -29.82 23.36 -19.67
CA SER A 914 -29.35 24.26 -18.62
C SER A 914 -30.21 25.53 -18.66
N TRP A 915 -30.51 26.09 -17.49
CA TRP A 915 -31.32 27.30 -17.34
C TRP A 915 -30.43 28.40 -16.75
N SER A 916 -30.57 29.62 -17.25
CA SER A 916 -29.92 30.80 -16.68
C SER A 916 -30.80 31.38 -15.58
N ILE A 917 -30.21 31.75 -14.44
CA ILE A 917 -30.88 32.47 -13.33
C ILE A 917 -31.20 33.94 -13.72
N GLY A 918 -31.57 34.17 -14.97
CA GLY A 918 -31.87 35.49 -15.54
C GLY A 918 -33.35 35.72 -15.81
N GLU A 919 -34.16 34.67 -15.82
CA GLU A 919 -35.61 34.74 -15.91
C GLU A 919 -36.13 33.82 -14.81
N GLY A 920 -36.89 34.38 -13.87
CA GLY A 920 -37.32 33.71 -12.64
C GLY A 920 -38.29 32.58 -12.89
N ASP A 921 -37.77 31.42 -13.28
CA ASP A 921 -38.51 30.16 -13.29
C ASP A 921 -38.27 29.43 -11.96
N GLU A 922 -39.29 29.44 -11.09
CA GLU A 922 -39.33 28.65 -9.84
C GLU A 922 -39.12 27.14 -10.12
N GLU A 923 -39.41 26.66 -11.33
CA GLU A 923 -39.15 25.28 -11.78
C GLU A 923 -37.64 24.91 -11.80
N ALA A 924 -36.74 25.87 -12.05
CA ALA A 924 -35.30 25.57 -12.15
C ALA A 924 -34.67 25.29 -10.77
N GLU A 925 -35.14 25.95 -9.71
CA GLU A 925 -34.69 25.70 -8.33
C GLU A 925 -35.24 24.38 -7.77
N GLU A 926 -36.44 23.97 -8.19
CA GLU A 926 -37.09 22.74 -7.73
C GLU A 926 -36.50 21.49 -8.42
N ILE A 927 -36.08 21.59 -9.67
CA ILE A 927 -35.45 20.50 -10.43
C ILE A 927 -34.00 20.26 -9.98
N ILE A 928 -33.22 21.32 -9.69
CA ILE A 928 -31.83 21.19 -9.17
C ILE A 928 -31.81 20.48 -7.80
N LYS A 929 -32.85 20.67 -6.98
CA LYS A 929 -32.99 19.94 -5.70
C LYS A 929 -33.34 18.45 -5.88
N ASN A 930 -33.90 18.04 -7.02
CA ASN A 930 -34.55 16.74 -7.16
C ASN A 930 -34.01 15.83 -8.29
N HIS A 931 -33.09 16.26 -9.17
CA HIS A 931 -32.79 15.51 -10.42
C HIS A 931 -31.33 15.07 -10.66
N PHE A 932 -30.42 15.15 -9.68
CA PHE A 932 -29.14 14.44 -9.79
C PHE A 932 -29.17 13.20 -8.91
N ILE A 933 -29.72 12.12 -9.46
CA ILE A 933 -29.55 10.77 -8.91
C ILE A 933 -28.29 10.18 -9.54
N PHE A 934 -27.39 9.76 -8.66
CA PHE A 934 -26.04 9.29 -8.96
C PHE A 934 -26.07 7.80 -9.28
N PRO A 935 -25.54 7.34 -10.42
CA PRO A 935 -25.40 5.90 -10.67
C PRO A 935 -24.41 5.29 -9.66
N ASP A 936 -24.74 4.08 -9.20
CA ASP A 936 -24.08 3.33 -8.12
C ASP A 936 -22.58 3.64 -7.95
N SER A 937 -22.26 4.28 -6.83
CA SER A 937 -20.92 4.64 -6.40
C SER A 937 -19.98 3.43 -6.38
N ALA A 938 -18.78 3.56 -6.95
CA ALA A 938 -17.74 2.55 -6.81
C ALA A 938 -17.27 2.48 -5.33
N PRO A 939 -17.42 1.34 -4.63
CA PRO A 939 -17.11 1.24 -3.22
C PRO A 939 -15.63 0.92 -3.06
N LEU A 940 -14.77 1.93 -3.15
CA LEU A 940 -13.33 1.70 -3.05
C LEU A 940 -12.64 2.43 -1.90
N LEU A 941 -13.36 3.29 -1.15
CA LEU A 941 -12.91 3.87 0.11
C LEU A 941 -14.06 4.57 0.88
N ASN A 942 -15.22 3.93 1.11
CA ASN A 942 -16.35 4.50 1.90
C ASN A 942 -16.75 5.96 1.52
N ILE A 943 -16.48 6.37 0.28
CA ILE A 943 -16.65 7.74 -0.19
C ILE A 943 -17.37 7.66 -1.54
N GLU A 944 -18.56 8.26 -1.61
CA GLU A 944 -19.25 8.44 -2.88
C GLU A 944 -18.45 9.40 -3.75
N ALA A 945 -17.91 8.89 -4.86
CA ALA A 945 -17.16 9.65 -5.83
C ALA A 945 -17.81 9.52 -7.21
N THR A 946 -17.76 10.60 -7.98
CA THR A 946 -18.39 10.66 -9.31
C THR A 946 -17.32 10.89 -10.38
N PRO A 947 -17.19 9.97 -11.35
CA PRO A 947 -16.28 10.13 -12.47
C PRO A 947 -16.87 11.07 -13.53
N GLU A 948 -16.04 11.98 -14.02
CA GLU A 948 -16.32 12.91 -15.11
C GLU A 948 -15.37 12.58 -16.27
N LEU A 949 -15.91 12.09 -17.39
CA LEU A 949 -15.17 11.71 -18.58
C LEU A 949 -15.02 12.93 -19.50
N SER A 950 -13.79 13.34 -19.79
CA SER A 950 -13.53 14.34 -20.83
C SER A 950 -13.01 13.70 -22.11
N ILE A 951 -13.56 14.12 -23.25
CA ILE A 951 -13.02 13.77 -24.57
C ILE A 951 -12.40 15.01 -25.20
N PHE A 952 -11.20 14.85 -25.76
CA PHE A 952 -10.49 15.92 -26.44
C PHE A 952 -10.58 15.76 -27.95
N GLY A 953 -10.46 16.89 -28.63
CA GLY A 953 -10.07 16.90 -30.02
C GLY A 953 -9.50 18.26 -30.43
N CYS A 954 -8.71 18.27 -31.50
CA CYS A 954 -8.23 19.50 -32.12
C CYS A 954 -8.75 19.64 -33.55
N LEU A 955 -9.01 20.88 -33.97
CA LEU A 955 -9.45 21.20 -35.34
C LEU A 955 -8.59 22.35 -35.88
N LEU A 956 -8.04 22.15 -37.07
CA LEU A 956 -7.36 23.15 -37.88
C LEU A 956 -8.24 23.48 -39.09
N GLY A 957 -8.61 24.74 -39.25
CA GLY A 957 -9.45 25.18 -40.35
C GLY A 957 -9.33 26.66 -40.64
N ASN A 958 -9.82 27.08 -41.80
CA ASN A 958 -9.92 28.46 -42.19
C ASN A 958 -11.28 29.03 -41.71
N ILE A 959 -11.23 30.00 -40.80
CA ILE A 959 -12.43 30.56 -40.18
C ILE A 959 -13.23 31.46 -41.14
N GLU A 960 -12.59 32.05 -42.14
CA GLU A 960 -13.26 32.95 -43.08
C GLU A 960 -14.12 32.16 -44.07
N ASP A 961 -13.52 31.24 -44.82
CA ASP A 961 -14.24 30.45 -45.83
C ASP A 961 -14.97 29.22 -45.23
N GLY A 962 -14.58 28.78 -44.03
CA GLY A 962 -15.18 27.65 -43.33
C GLY A 962 -14.60 26.29 -43.68
N THR A 963 -13.49 26.25 -44.41
CA THR A 963 -12.82 25.02 -44.81
C THR A 963 -12.16 24.38 -43.59
N VAL A 964 -12.51 23.12 -43.33
CA VAL A 964 -11.81 22.31 -42.32
C VAL A 964 -10.65 21.59 -43.01
N LEU A 965 -9.42 21.90 -42.60
CA LEU A 965 -8.22 21.26 -43.15
C LEU A 965 -7.96 19.91 -42.48
N LYS A 966 -8.06 19.89 -41.14
CA LYS A 966 -7.86 18.68 -40.37
C LYS A 966 -8.68 18.68 -39.09
N GLN A 967 -9.19 17.51 -38.77
CA GLN A 967 -9.86 17.24 -37.51
C GLN A 967 -9.21 16.02 -36.85
N PHE A 968 -8.87 16.16 -35.58
CA PHE A 968 -8.33 15.10 -34.74
C PHE A 968 -9.31 14.84 -33.60
N SER A 969 -9.76 13.60 -33.46
CA SER A 969 -10.64 13.16 -32.37
C SER A 969 -10.55 11.66 -32.16
N GLY A 970 -11.03 11.19 -31.01
CA GLY A 970 -11.29 9.76 -30.73
C GLY A 970 -10.12 8.93 -30.20
N GLU A 971 -8.97 9.56 -29.99
CA GLU A 971 -7.79 8.92 -29.41
C GLU A 971 -7.32 9.62 -28.12
N ALA A 972 -8.06 10.64 -27.65
CA ALA A 972 -7.64 11.52 -26.57
C ALA A 972 -8.77 11.73 -25.57
N HIS A 973 -8.55 11.31 -24.33
CA HIS A 973 -9.56 11.37 -23.27
C HIS A 973 -8.91 11.55 -21.90
N VAL A 974 -9.72 11.91 -20.91
CA VAL A 974 -9.33 11.85 -19.52
C VAL A 974 -10.50 11.60 -18.61
N MET A 975 -10.23 11.16 -17.39
CA MET A 975 -11.26 11.07 -16.37
C MET A 975 -10.80 11.84 -15.14
N ARG A 976 -11.74 12.58 -14.54
CA ARG A 976 -11.55 13.25 -13.26
C ARG A 976 -12.54 12.68 -12.29
N THR A 977 -12.10 12.37 -11.08
CA THR A 977 -12.97 11.81 -10.05
C THR A 977 -13.01 12.76 -8.87
N LYS A 978 -14.22 13.15 -8.48
CA LYS A 978 -14.47 14.07 -7.37
C LYS A 978 -15.46 13.45 -6.39
N LEU A 979 -15.51 13.98 -5.17
CA LEU A 979 -16.56 13.60 -4.23
C LEU A 979 -17.93 13.97 -4.79
N ALA A 980 -18.93 13.11 -4.60
CA ALA A 980 -20.30 13.35 -5.07
C ALA A 980 -20.90 14.63 -4.48
N THR A 981 -20.43 15.05 -3.30
CA THR A 981 -20.86 16.26 -2.60
C THR A 981 -20.13 17.55 -3.02
N GLU A 982 -19.08 17.47 -3.84
CA GLU A 982 -18.28 18.64 -4.25
C GLU A 982 -18.79 19.26 -5.57
N ASN A 983 -19.14 20.54 -5.50
CA ASN A 983 -19.58 21.32 -6.66
C ASN A 983 -18.41 21.73 -7.58
N GLU A 984 -17.19 21.86 -7.05
CA GLU A 984 -15.99 22.20 -7.81
C GLU A 984 -15.18 20.94 -8.19
N GLY A 985 -14.72 20.84 -9.45
CA GLY A 985 -13.99 19.68 -9.98
C GLY A 985 -12.51 19.95 -10.31
N GLY A 986 -11.88 20.93 -9.65
CA GLY A 986 -10.51 21.33 -9.94
C GLY A 986 -9.45 20.50 -9.19
N ILE A 987 -8.64 19.73 -9.92
CA ILE A 987 -7.57 18.89 -9.34
C ILE A 987 -6.55 19.77 -8.60
N TRP A 988 -6.14 20.86 -9.24
CA TRP A 988 -5.17 21.81 -8.71
C TRP A 988 -5.66 22.66 -7.54
N LYS A 989 -6.98 22.63 -7.26
CA LYS A 989 -7.60 23.23 -6.08
C LYS A 989 -7.78 22.21 -4.94
N GLY A 990 -7.35 20.95 -5.14
CA GLY A 990 -7.52 19.86 -4.19
C GLY A 990 -8.95 19.33 -4.09
N LYS A 991 -9.78 19.56 -5.13
CA LYS A 991 -11.21 19.22 -5.13
C LYS A 991 -11.55 17.96 -5.93
N SER A 992 -10.61 17.46 -6.72
CA SER A 992 -10.74 16.24 -7.50
C SER A 992 -9.35 15.60 -7.70
N VAL A 993 -9.34 14.36 -8.18
CA VAL A 993 -8.13 13.61 -8.53
C VAL A 993 -8.17 13.21 -10.00
N CYS A 994 -7.01 13.05 -10.61
CA CYS A 994 -6.90 12.47 -11.94
C CYS A 994 -7.28 10.98 -11.91
N ASP A 995 -7.93 10.49 -12.97
CA ASP A 995 -8.41 9.11 -13.09
C ASP A 995 -8.40 8.63 -14.56
N SER A 996 -8.79 7.38 -14.81
CA SER A 996 -8.99 6.79 -16.14
C SER A 996 -10.24 5.90 -16.19
N PRO A 997 -10.92 5.78 -17.33
CA PRO A 997 -12.05 4.86 -17.47
C PRO A 997 -11.61 3.40 -17.53
N LEU A 998 -12.32 2.53 -16.81
CA LEU A 998 -12.38 1.09 -17.03
C LEU A 998 -13.69 0.76 -17.76
N LEU A 999 -13.59 0.36 -19.02
CA LEU A 999 -14.76 0.12 -19.87
C LEU A 999 -15.45 -1.19 -19.50
N VAL A 1000 -16.54 -1.06 -18.75
CA VAL A 1000 -17.42 -2.17 -18.34
C VAL A 1000 -18.49 -2.47 -19.37
#